data_AF-A0A836C556-F1
#
_entry.id   AF-A0A836C556-F1
#
_cell.length_a   1.000
_cell.length_b   1.000
_cell.length_c   1.000
_cell.angle_alpha   90.00
_cell.angle_beta   90.00
_cell.angle_gamma   90.00
#
_symmetry.space_group_name_H-M   'P 1'
#
loop_
_entity.id
_entity.type
_entity.pdbx_description
1 polymer ?
#
loop_
_entity_poly.entity_id
_entity_poly.type
_entity_poly.pdbx_seq_one_letter_code
_entity_poly.pdbx_strand_id
1 'polypeptide(L)'
;MDSVVSAASAAGALNSCRWLAASVPLAGAQRPDQSGRLFRAALRAGAESGHRSICDWALGECPALRSDDNAIRQAATHAIRGGHLHLAEWLGGQAQPGADTHALHSAICLAALEHCPLPTAEAVAQALRLCYGYELDMEAGAEGAALDCALRSTTADVIAKADWCVGLGARPEARHYALVLAHQAGALALECLAWLAHQGAALEPGDSTSLSAAVVSGNMPAFQWLLAEGVMADPVWSGEQLPADMRALAARGDLPMLQALAEAGWPLCRKQVALGAAEGGHVAVLEWVGNTFRAPQPFLDAEVFAAGAGCQRCPLDVLTRLHANGCAMSGHAWSAAVSSGCGATPELLSEWGCPVPADGGPYLAALEWGEWSMLPRLHAAGVPWGPSVGHNPSKGGLSPDSKHGTLFLQCVRQGAPLPTLQWLAEAGCPGVVWGEALEAAEGREAHGKAAVLAWLQQRSEEERQAEGEPQGADGPHWQQNAMPVGLRAELAEARLQDRAAAEGEGCRTELAEARQLQNRAAAETEGLRAELAEAKQLQQRAAAEAEALRGQLAKARLLQQRAAAEEEDLRTELAEARQLQNRAAAETEGLRAELAEAKQLQQQAAAEAEALRGQLAEARLLQQRAAAEVEDLRTELAEARQLQNRAAAETKGLRTELAEARQLHEQAVAETKGLRTQLAEARLMQERAAAEAQGLRAEVAQARQLQNRAAVAAEGLHTQLAEARQPQSRAAAEAEGLRTELTEAGQVQDRAAPESEELRLELTEAEEQQEPGALQPLRTAAPPTQAGGQSCFSQAAAGTRGAADGRSQELASAAAAMMLLGSRSGGDAATRSHTSAPDLLW
;
A
#
# COMPACT_ATOMS: atom_id res chain seq x y z
N MET A 1 -12.63 -27.24 -28.94
CA MET A 1 -14.02 -26.87 -29.29
C MET A 1 -14.45 -25.63 -28.52
N ASP A 2 -14.51 -25.67 -27.18
CA ASP A 2 -14.91 -24.53 -26.34
C ASP A 2 -14.09 -23.26 -26.62
N SER A 3 -12.76 -23.38 -26.73
CA SER A 3 -11.87 -22.27 -27.10
C SER A 3 -12.18 -21.65 -28.46
N VAL A 4 -12.55 -22.47 -29.44
CA VAL A 4 -12.87 -22.04 -30.81
C VAL A 4 -14.21 -21.32 -30.85
N VAL A 5 -15.21 -21.81 -30.12
CA VAL A 5 -16.52 -21.15 -29.98
C VAL A 5 -16.37 -19.83 -29.23
N SER A 6 -15.59 -19.78 -28.15
CA SER A 6 -15.30 -18.55 -27.43
C SER A 6 -14.59 -17.52 -28.32
N ALA A 7 -13.59 -17.93 -29.10
CA ALA A 7 -12.90 -17.03 -30.03
C ALA A 7 -13.83 -16.50 -31.14
N ALA A 8 -14.63 -17.37 -31.75
CA ALA A 8 -15.62 -16.97 -32.76
C ALA A 8 -16.69 -16.03 -32.17
N SER A 9 -17.08 -16.29 -30.92
CA SER A 9 -18.07 -15.48 -30.20
C SER A 9 -17.52 -14.10 -29.84
N ALA A 10 -16.27 -14.05 -29.37
CA ALA A 10 -15.57 -12.80 -29.10
C ALA A 10 -15.36 -11.96 -30.38
N ALA A 11 -15.13 -12.62 -31.52
CA ALA A 11 -14.98 -11.98 -32.81
C ALA A 11 -16.31 -11.49 -33.44
N GLY A 12 -17.47 -11.74 -32.81
CA GLY A 12 -18.76 -11.34 -33.38
C GLY A 12 -19.23 -12.23 -34.55
N ALA A 13 -18.55 -13.36 -34.80
CA ALA A 13 -18.79 -14.21 -35.96
C ALA A 13 -19.97 -15.17 -35.75
N LEU A 14 -21.20 -14.62 -35.72
CA LEU A 14 -22.43 -15.38 -35.43
C LEU A 14 -22.63 -16.59 -36.36
N ASN A 15 -22.32 -16.44 -37.66
CA ASN A 15 -22.46 -17.54 -38.62
C ASN A 15 -21.49 -18.69 -38.34
N SER A 16 -20.26 -18.38 -37.92
CA SER A 16 -19.28 -19.38 -37.50
C SER A 16 -19.71 -20.06 -36.20
N CYS A 17 -20.27 -19.30 -35.25
CA CYS A 17 -20.82 -19.86 -34.01
C CYS A 17 -21.99 -20.82 -34.29
N ARG A 18 -22.90 -20.46 -35.21
CA ARG A 18 -24.01 -21.31 -35.65
C ARG A 18 -23.53 -22.58 -36.34
N TRP A 19 -22.55 -22.43 -37.23
CA TRP A 19 -21.95 -23.58 -37.92
C TRP A 19 -21.27 -24.53 -36.94
N LEU A 20 -20.51 -23.99 -35.97
CA LEU A 20 -19.87 -24.79 -34.92
C LEU A 20 -20.90 -25.51 -34.06
N ALA A 21 -21.98 -24.83 -33.65
CA ALA A 21 -23.06 -25.43 -32.88
C ALA A 21 -23.77 -26.56 -33.67
N ALA A 22 -23.94 -26.40 -34.98
CA ALA A 22 -24.53 -27.42 -35.85
C ALA A 22 -23.58 -28.60 -36.17
N SER A 23 -22.27 -28.39 -36.08
CA SER A 23 -21.24 -29.37 -36.45
C SER A 23 -20.86 -30.34 -35.32
N VAL A 24 -21.33 -30.09 -34.09
CA VAL A 24 -21.15 -31.02 -32.96
C VAL A 24 -22.17 -32.16 -33.11
N PRO A 25 -21.75 -33.42 -33.37
CA PRO A 25 -22.68 -34.52 -33.53
C PRO A 25 -23.37 -34.80 -32.18
N LEU A 26 -24.70 -34.63 -32.12
CA LEU A 26 -25.55 -35.07 -31.01
C LEU A 26 -25.67 -36.61 -30.93
N ALA A 27 -24.64 -37.34 -31.35
CA ALA A 27 -24.61 -38.79 -31.36
C ALA A 27 -24.16 -39.30 -29.99
N GLY A 28 -25.13 -39.65 -29.13
CA GLY A 28 -24.91 -40.46 -27.95
C GLY A 28 -24.82 -39.73 -26.60
N ALA A 29 -25.33 -38.51 -26.48
CA ALA A 29 -25.32 -37.81 -25.20
C ALA A 29 -26.38 -38.37 -24.23
N GLN A 30 -26.00 -39.38 -23.43
CA GLN A 30 -26.61 -39.63 -22.11
C GLN A 30 -26.30 -38.51 -21.10
N ARG A 31 -26.00 -37.29 -21.56
CA ARG A 31 -25.50 -36.19 -20.74
C ARG A 31 -25.98 -34.83 -21.29
N PRO A 32 -27.11 -34.29 -20.80
CA PRO A 32 -27.66 -32.99 -21.20
C PRO A 32 -26.77 -31.77 -20.87
N ASP A 33 -25.62 -31.99 -20.23
CA ASP A 33 -24.67 -31.00 -19.74
C ASP A 33 -23.62 -30.51 -20.76
N GLN A 34 -23.44 -31.18 -21.91
CA GLN A 34 -22.44 -30.75 -22.92
C GLN A 34 -22.95 -29.63 -23.82
N SER A 35 -24.20 -29.70 -24.31
CA SER A 35 -24.78 -28.64 -25.14
C SER A 35 -24.90 -27.31 -24.39
N GLY A 36 -25.26 -27.36 -23.10
CA GLY A 36 -25.32 -26.17 -22.26
C GLY A 36 -23.96 -25.49 -22.03
N ARG A 37 -22.85 -26.25 -22.07
CA ARG A 37 -21.50 -25.69 -21.91
C ARG A 37 -21.08 -24.83 -23.09
N LEU A 38 -21.35 -25.27 -24.31
CA LEU A 38 -21.03 -24.50 -25.53
C LEU A 38 -21.78 -23.17 -25.58
N PHE A 39 -23.09 -23.17 -25.32
CA PHE A 39 -23.89 -21.94 -25.32
C PHE A 39 -23.52 -21.02 -24.15
N ARG A 40 -23.12 -21.54 -22.98
CA ARG A 40 -22.55 -20.73 -21.89
C ARG A 40 -21.24 -20.06 -22.29
N ALA A 41 -20.35 -20.80 -22.95
CA ALA A 41 -19.06 -20.26 -23.41
C ALA A 41 -19.27 -19.17 -24.46
N ALA A 42 -20.20 -19.36 -25.40
CA ALA A 42 -20.59 -18.36 -26.38
C ALA A 42 -21.24 -17.12 -25.73
N LEU A 43 -22.14 -17.32 -24.77
CA LEU A 43 -22.78 -16.23 -24.03
C LEU A 43 -21.77 -15.38 -23.25
N ARG A 44 -20.83 -16.01 -22.54
CA ARG A 44 -19.77 -15.29 -21.79
C ARG A 44 -18.86 -14.50 -22.72
N ALA A 45 -18.31 -15.14 -23.74
CA ALA A 45 -17.37 -14.50 -24.67
C ALA A 45 -18.06 -13.41 -25.52
N GLY A 46 -19.29 -13.66 -25.97
CA GLY A 46 -20.10 -12.67 -26.67
C GLY A 46 -20.45 -11.48 -25.79
N ALA A 47 -20.77 -11.71 -24.51
CA ALA A 47 -21.04 -10.65 -23.55
C ALA A 47 -19.78 -9.80 -23.28
N GLU A 48 -18.65 -10.44 -23.00
CA GLU A 48 -17.36 -9.76 -22.76
C GLU A 48 -16.88 -8.94 -23.96
N SER A 49 -17.24 -9.33 -25.18
CA SER A 49 -16.90 -8.58 -26.39
C SER A 49 -18.02 -7.66 -26.91
N GLY A 50 -19.14 -7.56 -26.18
CA GLY A 50 -20.22 -6.61 -26.50
C GLY A 50 -21.19 -7.03 -27.60
N HIS A 51 -21.13 -8.28 -28.05
CA HIS A 51 -21.94 -8.78 -29.17
C HIS A 51 -23.34 -9.23 -28.73
N ARG A 52 -24.26 -8.27 -28.60
CA ARG A 52 -25.66 -8.53 -28.24
C ARG A 52 -26.33 -9.61 -29.11
N SER A 53 -26.03 -9.64 -30.41
CA SER A 53 -26.59 -10.62 -31.36
C SER A 53 -26.19 -12.07 -31.03
N ILE A 54 -25.00 -12.28 -30.47
CA ILE A 54 -24.51 -13.59 -30.04
C ILE A 54 -25.13 -13.98 -28.72
N CYS A 55 -25.25 -13.05 -27.78
CA CYS A 55 -25.96 -13.28 -26.52
C CYS A 55 -27.43 -13.64 -26.75
N ASP A 56 -28.12 -12.92 -27.65
CA ASP A 56 -29.51 -13.19 -28.01
C ASP A 56 -29.67 -14.55 -28.69
N TRP A 57 -28.78 -14.89 -29.61
CA TRP A 57 -28.73 -16.22 -30.21
C TRP A 57 -28.51 -17.32 -29.18
N ALA A 58 -27.51 -17.21 -28.30
CA ALA A 58 -27.21 -18.22 -27.29
C ALA A 58 -28.37 -18.43 -26.32
N LEU A 59 -29.05 -17.35 -25.90
CA LEU A 59 -30.24 -17.40 -25.05
C LEU A 59 -31.49 -17.90 -25.80
N GLY A 60 -31.52 -17.79 -27.12
CA GLY A 60 -32.60 -18.31 -27.98
C GLY A 60 -32.47 -19.81 -28.24
N GLU A 61 -31.27 -20.29 -28.55
CA GLU A 61 -30.99 -21.71 -28.81
C GLU A 61 -30.99 -22.55 -27.52
N CYS A 62 -30.62 -21.95 -26.38
CA CYS A 62 -30.62 -22.62 -25.08
C CYS A 62 -31.47 -21.86 -24.05
N PRO A 63 -32.81 -22.04 -24.06
CA PRO A 63 -33.71 -21.40 -23.10
C PRO A 63 -33.40 -21.72 -21.63
N ALA A 64 -32.75 -22.86 -21.37
CA ALA A 64 -32.29 -23.24 -20.03
C ALA A 64 -31.32 -22.21 -19.41
N LEU A 65 -30.62 -21.41 -20.22
CA LEU A 65 -29.76 -20.33 -19.74
C LEU A 65 -30.55 -19.13 -19.22
N ARG A 66 -31.78 -18.89 -19.70
CA ARG A 66 -32.66 -17.84 -19.20
C ARG A 66 -33.27 -18.18 -17.84
N SER A 67 -33.39 -19.47 -17.55
CA SER A 67 -33.82 -19.99 -16.23
C SER A 67 -32.67 -20.20 -15.25
N ASP A 68 -31.42 -20.03 -15.68
CA ASP A 68 -30.25 -20.13 -14.82
C ASP A 68 -29.79 -18.72 -14.43
N ASP A 69 -30.23 -18.25 -13.26
CA ASP A 69 -29.89 -16.94 -12.72
C ASP A 69 -28.37 -16.71 -12.61
N ASN A 70 -27.57 -17.77 -12.41
CA ASN A 70 -26.12 -17.67 -12.37
C ASN A 70 -25.53 -17.48 -13.77
N ALA A 71 -26.10 -18.09 -14.81
CA ALA A 71 -25.66 -17.90 -16.18
C ALA A 71 -25.89 -16.45 -16.67
N ILE A 72 -27.06 -15.87 -16.37
CA ILE A 72 -27.37 -14.47 -16.71
C ILE A 72 -26.47 -13.51 -15.93
N ARG A 73 -26.29 -13.76 -14.62
CA ARG A 73 -25.42 -12.94 -13.76
C ARG A 73 -23.98 -12.95 -14.25
N GLN A 74 -23.43 -14.12 -14.55
CA GLN A 74 -22.07 -14.22 -15.11
C GLN A 74 -21.96 -13.51 -16.46
N ALA A 75 -22.94 -13.67 -17.35
CA ALA A 75 -22.94 -12.96 -18.64
C ALA A 75 -22.96 -11.44 -18.44
N ALA A 76 -23.76 -10.92 -17.51
CA ALA A 76 -23.78 -9.50 -17.18
C ALA A 76 -22.43 -9.02 -16.60
N THR A 77 -21.82 -9.78 -15.70
CA THR A 77 -20.47 -9.50 -15.17
C THR A 77 -19.42 -9.47 -16.29
N HIS A 78 -19.44 -10.43 -17.22
CA HIS A 78 -18.56 -10.45 -18.39
C HIS A 78 -18.80 -9.24 -19.30
N ALA A 79 -20.06 -8.83 -19.52
CA ALA A 79 -20.36 -7.62 -20.28
C ALA A 79 -19.78 -6.36 -19.62
N ILE A 80 -19.87 -6.22 -18.30
CA ILE A 80 -19.24 -5.12 -17.57
C ILE A 80 -17.71 -5.18 -17.65
N ARG A 81 -17.11 -6.37 -17.55
CA ARG A 81 -15.67 -6.57 -17.76
C ARG A 81 -15.20 -6.09 -19.14
N GLY A 82 -16.04 -6.27 -20.16
CA GLY A 82 -15.84 -5.72 -21.51
C GLY A 82 -16.16 -4.22 -21.66
N GLY A 83 -16.66 -3.55 -20.63
CA GLY A 83 -17.10 -2.15 -20.68
C GLY A 83 -18.48 -1.93 -21.32
N HIS A 84 -19.31 -2.96 -21.43
CA HIS A 84 -20.59 -2.94 -22.13
C HIS A 84 -21.80 -2.85 -21.18
N LEU A 85 -21.97 -1.71 -20.51
CA LEU A 85 -23.02 -1.48 -19.52
C LEU A 85 -24.45 -1.75 -20.04
N HIS A 86 -24.79 -1.19 -21.21
CA HIS A 86 -26.12 -1.39 -21.79
C HIS A 86 -26.42 -2.85 -22.14
N LEU A 87 -25.38 -3.64 -22.44
CA LEU A 87 -25.55 -5.07 -22.68
C LEU A 87 -25.79 -5.82 -21.36
N ALA A 88 -25.10 -5.45 -20.29
CA ALA A 88 -25.32 -6.00 -18.95
C ALA A 88 -26.74 -5.71 -18.44
N GLU A 89 -27.24 -4.49 -18.63
CA GLU A 89 -28.64 -4.11 -18.31
C GLU A 89 -29.63 -4.93 -19.14
N TRP A 90 -29.39 -5.08 -20.45
CA TRP A 90 -30.25 -5.87 -21.32
C TRP A 90 -30.29 -7.35 -20.90
N LEU A 91 -29.13 -7.94 -20.55
CA LEU A 91 -29.02 -9.30 -20.03
C LEU A 91 -29.80 -9.46 -18.72
N GLY A 92 -29.74 -8.47 -17.83
CA GLY A 92 -30.54 -8.44 -16.61
C GLY A 92 -32.04 -8.47 -16.87
N GLY A 93 -32.49 -7.75 -17.91
CA GLY A 93 -33.88 -7.79 -18.37
C GLY A 93 -34.30 -9.12 -19.03
N GLN A 94 -33.37 -10.06 -19.28
CA GLN A 94 -33.69 -11.39 -19.80
C GLN A 94 -33.96 -12.44 -18.71
N ALA A 95 -33.74 -12.11 -17.43
CA ALA A 95 -33.99 -13.00 -16.30
C ALA A 95 -35.50 -13.26 -16.10
N GLN A 96 -35.85 -14.41 -15.50
CA GLN A 96 -37.24 -14.77 -15.25
C GLN A 96 -37.91 -13.87 -14.19
N PRO A 97 -39.24 -13.67 -14.25
CA PRO A 97 -39.97 -13.00 -13.18
C PRO A 97 -39.85 -13.78 -11.87
N GLY A 98 -39.20 -13.19 -10.85
CA GLY A 98 -38.91 -13.83 -9.57
C GLY A 98 -37.44 -14.23 -9.37
N ALA A 99 -36.57 -13.99 -10.34
CA ALA A 99 -35.13 -14.07 -10.18
C ALA A 99 -34.64 -13.09 -9.09
N ASP A 100 -33.54 -13.44 -8.43
CA ASP A 100 -32.89 -12.60 -7.42
C ASP A 100 -32.23 -11.36 -8.08
N THR A 101 -33.05 -10.34 -8.31
CA THR A 101 -32.64 -9.08 -8.94
C THR A 101 -31.62 -8.33 -8.09
N HIS A 102 -31.67 -8.48 -6.76
CA HIS A 102 -30.70 -7.89 -5.86
C HIS A 102 -29.30 -8.46 -6.10
N ALA A 103 -29.17 -9.79 -6.18
CA ALA A 103 -27.87 -10.41 -6.42
C ALA A 103 -27.33 -10.18 -7.83
N LEU A 104 -28.20 -9.93 -8.82
CA LEU A 104 -27.79 -9.47 -10.15
C LEU A 104 -27.25 -8.03 -10.12
N HIS A 105 -27.98 -7.09 -9.52
CA HIS A 105 -27.54 -5.69 -9.40
C HIS A 105 -26.24 -5.58 -8.60
N SER A 106 -26.10 -6.36 -7.53
CA SER A 106 -24.87 -6.48 -6.77
C SER A 106 -23.69 -6.95 -7.65
N ALA A 107 -23.87 -8.02 -8.42
CA ALA A 107 -22.82 -8.51 -9.31
C ALA A 107 -22.42 -7.49 -10.40
N ILE A 108 -23.38 -6.70 -10.91
CA ILE A 108 -23.11 -5.62 -11.87
C ILE A 108 -22.28 -4.50 -11.23
N CYS A 109 -22.66 -4.03 -10.04
CA CYS A 109 -21.89 -3.01 -9.31
C CYS A 109 -20.47 -3.48 -8.95
N LEU A 110 -20.34 -4.70 -8.42
CA LEU A 110 -19.05 -5.28 -8.04
C LEU A 110 -18.13 -5.49 -9.26
N ALA A 111 -18.68 -5.95 -10.38
CA ALA A 111 -17.94 -6.07 -11.63
C ALA A 111 -17.47 -4.70 -12.16
N ALA A 112 -18.31 -3.66 -12.02
CA ALA A 112 -17.96 -2.31 -12.43
C ALA A 112 -16.82 -1.74 -11.57
N LEU A 113 -16.87 -1.99 -10.27
CA LEU A 113 -15.77 -1.66 -9.34
C LEU A 113 -14.45 -2.35 -9.71
N GLU A 114 -14.50 -3.63 -10.08
CA GLU A 114 -13.29 -4.40 -10.38
C GLU A 114 -12.70 -4.07 -11.76
N HIS A 115 -13.52 -3.81 -12.77
CA HIS A 115 -13.07 -3.77 -14.17
C HIS A 115 -13.25 -2.42 -14.89
N CYS A 116 -14.09 -1.51 -14.39
CA CYS A 116 -14.35 -0.21 -15.03
C CYS A 116 -13.71 0.94 -14.24
N PRO A 117 -13.36 2.08 -14.85
CA PRO A 117 -12.87 3.23 -14.10
C PRO A 117 -13.95 3.78 -13.14
N LEU A 118 -13.54 4.44 -12.07
CA LEU A 118 -14.36 4.94 -10.98
C LEU A 118 -15.59 5.74 -11.46
N PRO A 119 -15.50 6.68 -12.43
CA PRO A 119 -16.67 7.41 -12.89
C PRO A 119 -17.76 6.51 -13.48
N THR A 120 -17.36 5.41 -14.13
CA THR A 120 -18.31 4.42 -14.66
C THR A 120 -18.92 3.61 -13.52
N ALA A 121 -18.12 3.17 -12.55
CA ALA A 121 -18.63 2.44 -11.38
C ALA A 121 -19.63 3.28 -10.57
N GLU A 122 -19.32 4.57 -10.35
CA GLU A 122 -20.22 5.54 -9.70
C GLU A 122 -21.51 5.73 -10.48
N ALA A 123 -21.42 5.92 -11.80
CA ALA A 123 -22.59 6.07 -12.67
C ALA A 123 -23.49 4.83 -12.64
N VAL A 124 -22.90 3.62 -12.65
CA VAL A 124 -23.63 2.35 -12.54
C VAL A 124 -24.34 2.25 -11.18
N ALA A 125 -23.62 2.50 -10.09
CA ALA A 125 -24.22 2.47 -8.76
C ALA A 125 -25.36 3.50 -8.60
N GLN A 126 -25.18 4.71 -9.14
CA GLN A 126 -26.20 5.75 -9.12
C GLN A 126 -27.42 5.38 -9.97
N ALA A 127 -27.21 4.84 -11.18
CA ALA A 127 -28.29 4.39 -12.05
C ALA A 127 -29.11 3.28 -11.39
N LEU A 128 -28.45 2.28 -10.79
CA LEU A 128 -29.14 1.19 -10.11
C LEU A 128 -29.92 1.67 -8.87
N ARG A 129 -29.38 2.64 -8.13
CA ARG A 129 -30.09 3.28 -7.02
C ARG A 129 -31.33 4.05 -7.48
N LEU A 130 -31.22 4.86 -8.53
CA LEU A 130 -32.32 5.69 -9.02
C LEU A 130 -33.42 4.86 -9.72
N CYS A 131 -33.04 3.86 -10.51
CA CYS A 131 -33.98 3.10 -11.33
C CYS A 131 -34.59 1.91 -10.59
N TYR A 132 -33.85 1.30 -9.66
CA TYR A 132 -34.24 0.04 -9.03
C TYR A 132 -34.25 0.10 -7.50
N GLY A 133 -33.90 1.24 -6.88
CA GLY A 133 -33.80 1.37 -5.43
C GLY A 133 -32.71 0.49 -4.82
N TYR A 134 -31.79 -0.03 -5.63
CA TYR A 134 -30.68 -0.85 -5.16
C TYR A 134 -29.62 0.05 -4.53
N GLU A 135 -29.39 -0.14 -3.24
CA GLU A 135 -28.23 0.43 -2.55
C GLU A 135 -27.19 -0.66 -2.38
N LEU A 136 -25.92 -0.31 -2.57
CA LEU A 136 -24.80 -1.21 -2.26
C LEU A 136 -24.83 -1.48 -0.75
N ASP A 137 -25.40 -2.61 -0.36
CA ASP A 137 -25.50 -3.03 1.04
C ASP A 137 -24.09 -3.34 1.60
N MET A 138 -23.68 -2.56 2.59
CA MET A 138 -22.37 -2.65 3.24
C MET A 138 -22.44 -3.25 4.67
N GLU A 139 -23.63 -3.67 5.15
CA GLU A 139 -23.90 -4.01 6.56
C GLU A 139 -24.32 -5.47 6.84
N ALA A 140 -24.32 -6.39 5.86
CA ALA A 140 -24.79 -7.77 6.09
C ALA A 140 -23.95 -8.83 5.38
N GLY A 141 -22.89 -9.32 6.02
CA GLY A 141 -22.08 -10.48 5.57
C GLY A 141 -21.28 -10.29 4.26
N ALA A 142 -21.65 -9.29 3.46
CA ALA A 142 -21.01 -8.80 2.23
C ALA A 142 -20.11 -7.58 2.48
N GLU A 143 -19.83 -7.26 3.76
CA GLU A 143 -19.19 -6.01 4.24
C GLU A 143 -17.77 -5.75 3.69
N GLY A 144 -17.17 -6.73 3.01
CA GLY A 144 -15.90 -6.58 2.29
C GLY A 144 -15.99 -6.60 0.76
N ALA A 145 -17.08 -7.05 0.15
CA ALA A 145 -17.07 -7.43 -1.28
C ALA A 145 -16.79 -6.26 -2.23
N ALA A 146 -17.34 -5.07 -1.93
CA ALA A 146 -17.11 -3.87 -2.73
C ALA A 146 -15.66 -3.37 -2.63
N LEU A 147 -15.12 -3.31 -1.40
CA LEU A 147 -13.73 -2.94 -1.16
C LEU A 147 -12.78 -3.99 -1.74
N ASP A 148 -13.12 -5.27 -1.63
CA ASP A 148 -12.37 -6.36 -2.24
C ASP A 148 -12.28 -6.21 -3.76
N CYS A 149 -13.42 -5.96 -4.44
CA CYS A 149 -13.45 -5.69 -5.88
C CYS A 149 -12.64 -4.45 -6.25
N ALA A 150 -12.73 -3.38 -5.46
CA ALA A 150 -11.94 -2.17 -5.68
C ALA A 150 -10.43 -2.45 -5.57
N LEU A 151 -9.98 -3.17 -4.55
CA LEU A 151 -8.58 -3.52 -4.32
C LEU A 151 -8.04 -4.57 -5.29
N ARG A 152 -8.90 -5.41 -5.87
CA ARG A 152 -8.57 -6.31 -6.99
C ARG A 152 -8.51 -5.61 -8.34
N SER A 153 -8.95 -4.35 -8.42
CA SER A 153 -9.13 -3.70 -9.70
C SER A 153 -7.83 -3.56 -10.47
N THR A 154 -7.89 -3.76 -11.79
CA THR A 154 -6.72 -3.65 -12.67
C THR A 154 -6.55 -2.24 -13.25
N THR A 155 -7.41 -1.29 -12.88
CA THR A 155 -7.36 0.10 -13.34
C THR A 155 -6.46 0.94 -12.43
N ALA A 156 -5.87 2.02 -12.95
CA ALA A 156 -4.92 2.84 -12.19
C ALA A 156 -5.54 3.59 -10.99
N ASP A 157 -6.87 3.65 -10.90
CA ASP A 157 -7.64 4.36 -9.88
C ASP A 157 -8.11 3.47 -8.72
N VAL A 158 -7.46 2.32 -8.49
CA VAL A 158 -7.72 1.39 -7.37
C VAL A 158 -7.86 2.12 -6.03
N ILE A 159 -6.95 3.04 -5.71
CA ILE A 159 -6.97 3.77 -4.44
C ILE A 159 -8.19 4.70 -4.36
N ALA A 160 -8.52 5.40 -5.45
CA ALA A 160 -9.70 6.27 -5.49
C ALA A 160 -11.01 5.48 -5.35
N LYS A 161 -11.07 4.27 -5.93
CA LYS A 161 -12.19 3.34 -5.73
C LYS A 161 -12.26 2.84 -4.29
N ALA A 162 -11.13 2.51 -3.70
CA ALA A 162 -11.06 2.07 -2.31
C ALA A 162 -11.51 3.20 -1.36
N ASP A 163 -11.08 4.44 -1.59
CA ASP A 163 -11.55 5.64 -0.87
C ASP A 163 -13.06 5.85 -1.03
N TRP A 164 -13.59 5.68 -2.24
CA TRP A 164 -15.02 5.75 -2.50
C TRP A 164 -15.79 4.68 -1.70
N CYS A 165 -15.32 3.42 -1.71
CA CYS A 165 -15.91 2.35 -0.92
C CYS A 165 -15.86 2.64 0.59
N VAL A 166 -14.75 3.18 1.11
CA VAL A 166 -14.64 3.61 2.52
C VAL A 166 -15.61 4.75 2.83
N GLY A 167 -15.74 5.72 1.93
CA GLY A 167 -16.73 6.81 2.03
C GLY A 167 -18.19 6.33 2.06
N LEU A 168 -18.47 5.16 1.47
CA LEU A 168 -19.77 4.49 1.52
C LEU A 168 -19.96 3.63 2.79
N GLY A 169 -18.94 3.50 3.65
CA GLY A 169 -19.00 2.77 4.92
C GLY A 169 -18.20 1.46 4.96
N ALA A 170 -17.44 1.12 3.91
CA ALA A 170 -16.55 -0.05 3.94
C ALA A 170 -15.47 0.11 5.02
N ARG A 171 -15.11 -0.99 5.69
CA ARG A 171 -14.06 -1.00 6.72
C ARG A 171 -12.84 -1.80 6.24
N PRO A 172 -11.67 -1.15 6.11
CA PRO A 172 -10.42 -1.85 5.86
C PRO A 172 -10.01 -2.75 7.04
N GLU A 173 -9.85 -4.03 6.74
CA GLU A 173 -9.40 -5.11 7.65
C GLU A 173 -8.04 -5.72 7.22
N ALA A 174 -7.40 -6.50 8.10
CA ALA A 174 -6.14 -7.21 7.85
C ALA A 174 -6.15 -8.08 6.57
N ARG A 175 -7.26 -8.76 6.27
CA ARG A 175 -7.37 -9.63 5.07
C ARG A 175 -7.12 -8.91 3.75
N HIS A 176 -7.33 -7.58 3.70
CA HIS A 176 -7.17 -6.80 2.47
C HIS A 176 -5.69 -6.62 2.08
N TYR A 177 -4.75 -6.76 3.02
CA TYR A 177 -3.32 -6.75 2.70
C TYR A 177 -2.97 -7.94 1.81
N ALA A 178 -3.36 -9.16 2.20
CA ALA A 178 -3.20 -10.37 1.39
C ALA A 178 -3.89 -10.25 0.02
N LEU A 179 -5.09 -9.64 -0.02
CA LEU A 179 -5.82 -9.43 -1.28
C LEU A 179 -5.07 -8.49 -2.24
N VAL A 180 -4.58 -7.36 -1.74
CA VAL A 180 -3.77 -6.43 -2.54
C VAL A 180 -2.52 -7.13 -3.06
N LEU A 181 -1.84 -7.91 -2.24
CA LEU A 181 -0.61 -8.63 -2.61
C LEU A 181 -0.83 -9.72 -3.65
N ALA A 182 -2.02 -10.32 -3.69
CA ALA A 182 -2.39 -11.33 -4.67
C ALA A 182 -2.73 -10.73 -6.05
N HIS A 183 -3.18 -9.47 -6.11
CA HIS A 183 -3.73 -8.87 -7.33
C HIS A 183 -2.92 -7.68 -7.86
N GLN A 184 -2.17 -7.00 -7.01
CA GLN A 184 -1.36 -5.83 -7.35
C GLN A 184 0.13 -6.16 -7.32
N ALA A 185 0.89 -5.52 -8.20
CA ALA A 185 2.34 -5.70 -8.31
C ALA A 185 3.08 -4.35 -8.32
N GLY A 186 4.36 -4.39 -7.93
CA GLY A 186 5.25 -3.23 -8.02
C GLY A 186 4.85 -2.06 -7.12
N ALA A 187 4.98 -0.83 -7.63
CA ALA A 187 4.74 0.40 -6.87
C ALA A 187 3.29 0.55 -6.42
N LEU A 188 2.32 0.16 -7.26
CA LEU A 188 0.89 0.24 -6.92
C LEU A 188 0.55 -0.62 -5.71
N ALA A 189 1.14 -1.82 -5.59
CA ALA A 189 0.95 -2.67 -4.42
C ALA A 189 1.41 -1.95 -3.14
N LEU A 190 2.58 -1.30 -3.16
CA LEU A 190 3.06 -0.52 -2.01
C LEU A 190 2.16 0.66 -1.68
N GLU A 191 1.68 1.38 -2.69
CA GLU A 191 0.74 2.49 -2.48
C GLU A 191 -0.57 2.01 -1.86
N CYS A 192 -1.12 0.88 -2.31
CA CYS A 192 -2.30 0.26 -1.72
C CYS A 192 -2.07 -0.24 -0.28
N LEU A 193 -0.90 -0.82 0.03
CA LEU A 193 -0.55 -1.25 1.39
C LEU A 193 -0.39 -0.07 2.34
N ALA A 194 0.29 1.00 1.88
CA ALA A 194 0.42 2.24 2.63
C ALA A 194 -0.94 2.92 2.86
N TRP A 195 -1.82 2.86 1.86
CA TRP A 195 -3.20 3.32 1.99
C TRP A 195 -3.97 2.52 3.04
N LEU A 196 -3.91 1.18 3.01
CA LEU A 196 -4.56 0.32 4.02
C LEU A 196 -4.08 0.65 5.44
N ALA A 197 -2.77 0.83 5.62
CA ALA A 197 -2.18 1.21 6.90
C ALA A 197 -2.68 2.59 7.36
N HIS A 198 -2.74 3.57 6.46
CA HIS A 198 -3.26 4.91 6.75
C HIS A 198 -4.75 4.89 7.15
N GLN A 199 -5.56 4.02 6.55
CA GLN A 199 -6.98 3.85 6.92
C GLN A 199 -7.19 3.11 8.25
N GLY A 200 -6.12 2.68 8.92
CA GLY A 200 -6.18 2.02 10.22
C GLY A 200 -6.48 0.52 10.16
N ALA A 201 -6.29 -0.13 9.01
CA ALA A 201 -6.36 -1.59 8.91
C ALA A 201 -5.21 -2.20 9.74
N ALA A 202 -5.54 -2.77 10.90
CA ALA A 202 -4.55 -3.37 11.80
C ALA A 202 -3.91 -4.60 11.14
N LEU A 203 -2.58 -4.60 11.08
CA LEU A 203 -1.77 -5.72 10.62
C LEU A 203 -1.28 -6.47 11.85
N GLU A 204 -1.73 -7.72 12.02
CA GLU A 204 -1.33 -8.53 13.17
C GLU A 204 0.12 -9.01 13.01
N PRO A 205 0.96 -9.00 14.07
CA PRO A 205 2.36 -9.43 14.00
C PRO A 205 2.58 -10.87 13.52
N GLY A 206 1.52 -11.70 13.49
CA GLY A 206 1.52 -13.08 12.99
C GLY A 206 0.64 -13.30 11.76
N ASP A 207 0.32 -12.27 10.97
CA ASP A 207 -0.46 -12.42 9.74
C ASP A 207 0.32 -13.17 8.65
N SER A 208 0.27 -14.50 8.74
CA SER A 208 0.90 -15.41 7.78
C SER A 208 0.27 -15.34 6.39
N THR A 209 -0.96 -14.84 6.26
CA THR A 209 -1.68 -14.80 4.98
C THR A 209 -1.14 -13.71 4.07
N SER A 210 -0.91 -12.52 4.62
CA SER A 210 -0.30 -11.40 3.88
C SER A 210 1.15 -11.69 3.51
N LEU A 211 1.93 -12.29 4.42
CA LEU A 211 3.30 -12.73 4.11
C LEU A 211 3.32 -13.80 3.01
N SER A 212 2.48 -14.83 3.09
CA SER A 212 2.36 -15.85 2.04
C SER A 212 1.97 -15.22 0.70
N ALA A 213 1.02 -14.29 0.69
CA ALA A 213 0.61 -13.60 -0.54
C ALA A 213 1.74 -12.80 -1.18
N ALA A 214 2.56 -12.07 -0.41
CA ALA A 214 3.73 -11.35 -0.93
C ALA A 214 4.79 -12.30 -1.52
N VAL A 215 4.99 -13.45 -0.87
CA VAL A 215 5.92 -14.50 -1.33
C VAL A 215 5.40 -15.12 -2.63
N VAL A 216 4.15 -15.57 -2.65
CA VAL A 216 3.52 -16.18 -3.82
C VAL A 216 3.46 -15.19 -4.99
N SER A 217 3.23 -13.91 -4.78
CA SER A 217 3.27 -12.92 -5.87
C SER A 217 4.67 -12.51 -6.30
N GLY A 218 5.71 -12.87 -5.53
CA GLY A 218 7.09 -12.48 -5.82
C GLY A 218 7.36 -11.00 -5.60
N ASN A 219 6.49 -10.30 -4.85
CA ASN A 219 6.58 -8.86 -4.65
C ASN A 219 7.58 -8.52 -3.54
N MET A 220 8.87 -8.50 -3.90
CA MET A 220 9.98 -8.24 -2.98
C MET A 220 9.84 -6.91 -2.18
N PRO A 221 9.53 -5.77 -2.81
CA PRO A 221 9.34 -4.53 -2.04
C PRO A 221 8.23 -4.64 -0.99
N ALA A 222 7.12 -5.30 -1.33
CA ALA A 222 6.03 -5.48 -0.40
C ALA A 222 6.38 -6.47 0.72
N PHE A 223 7.13 -7.53 0.42
CA PHE A 223 7.68 -8.43 1.44
C PHE A 223 8.59 -7.69 2.43
N GLN A 224 9.51 -6.84 1.94
CA GLN A 224 10.37 -6.03 2.80
C GLN A 224 9.58 -5.03 3.65
N TRP A 225 8.52 -4.43 3.09
CA TRP A 225 7.62 -3.54 3.82
C TRP A 225 6.91 -4.28 4.97
N LEU A 226 6.36 -5.47 4.72
CA LEU A 226 5.72 -6.29 5.76
C LEU A 226 6.68 -6.68 6.90
N LEU A 227 7.94 -7.01 6.56
CA LEU A 227 8.96 -7.28 7.57
C LEU A 227 9.30 -6.03 8.40
N ALA A 228 9.34 -4.85 7.78
CA ALA A 228 9.60 -3.58 8.46
C ALA A 228 8.46 -3.18 9.41
N GLU A 229 7.21 -3.50 9.05
CA GLU A 229 6.03 -3.35 9.92
C GLU A 229 5.98 -4.39 11.06
N GLY A 230 6.96 -5.30 11.13
CA GLY A 230 7.08 -6.28 12.21
C GLY A 230 6.18 -7.50 12.06
N VAL A 231 5.65 -7.76 10.86
CA VAL A 231 4.99 -9.04 10.57
C VAL A 231 6.08 -10.09 10.47
N MET A 232 6.18 -10.89 11.53
CA MET A 232 7.12 -11.99 11.60
C MET A 232 6.35 -13.28 11.30
N ALA A 233 7.02 -14.23 10.65
CA ALA A 233 6.48 -15.57 10.56
C ALA A 233 6.32 -16.13 11.96
N ASP A 234 5.11 -16.57 12.31
CA ASP A 234 4.98 -17.56 13.36
C ASP A 234 5.75 -18.82 12.88
N PRO A 235 6.66 -19.41 13.69
CA PRO A 235 7.28 -20.70 13.37
C PRO A 235 6.27 -21.83 13.11
N VAL A 236 4.97 -21.64 13.40
CA VAL A 236 3.84 -22.51 13.01
C VAL A 236 3.40 -22.30 11.54
N TRP A 237 4.34 -21.98 10.65
CA TRP A 237 4.20 -22.16 9.20
C TRP A 237 4.33 -23.67 8.85
N SER A 238 3.55 -24.52 9.52
CA SER A 238 3.66 -25.99 9.53
C SER A 238 2.53 -26.68 8.76
N GLY A 239 2.06 -26.05 7.68
CA GLY A 239 1.06 -26.64 6.76
C GLY A 239 1.69 -27.13 5.46
N GLU A 240 0.98 -28.03 4.76
CA GLU A 240 1.35 -28.61 3.44
C GLU A 240 1.55 -27.57 2.32
N GLN A 241 1.21 -26.29 2.54
CA GLN A 241 1.30 -25.20 1.56
C GLN A 241 2.73 -24.60 1.43
N LEU A 242 3.57 -24.66 2.48
CA LEU A 242 4.98 -24.19 2.44
C LEU A 242 5.82 -24.80 1.30
N PRO A 243 5.82 -26.14 1.16
CA PRO A 243 6.56 -26.83 0.12
C PRO A 243 6.20 -26.34 -1.29
N ALA A 244 4.92 -26.06 -1.53
CA ALA A 244 4.41 -25.66 -2.83
C ALA A 244 4.82 -24.22 -3.19
N ASP A 245 4.70 -23.28 -2.25
CA ASP A 245 5.08 -21.88 -2.47
C ASP A 245 6.58 -21.72 -2.72
N MET A 246 7.41 -22.43 -1.95
CA MET A 246 8.87 -22.43 -2.13
C MET A 246 9.29 -23.06 -3.46
N ARG A 247 8.61 -24.13 -3.88
CA ARG A 247 8.84 -24.76 -5.19
C ARG A 247 8.46 -23.80 -6.32
N ALA A 248 7.31 -23.13 -6.21
CA ALA A 248 6.84 -22.17 -7.20
C ALA A 248 7.81 -20.98 -7.35
N LEU A 249 8.27 -20.41 -6.23
CA LEU A 249 9.32 -19.37 -6.23
C LEU A 249 10.60 -19.82 -6.95
N ALA A 250 11.07 -21.02 -6.61
CA ALA A 250 12.28 -21.57 -7.21
C ALA A 250 12.09 -21.86 -8.72
N ALA A 251 10.90 -22.31 -9.11
CA ALA A 251 10.52 -22.55 -10.51
C ALA A 251 10.35 -21.26 -11.33
N ARG A 252 10.11 -20.11 -10.69
CA ARG A 252 10.18 -18.79 -11.34
C ARG A 252 11.57 -18.19 -11.37
N GLY A 253 12.46 -18.67 -10.49
CA GLY A 253 13.83 -18.19 -10.37
C GLY A 253 13.98 -16.97 -9.48
N ASP A 254 13.06 -16.76 -8.53
CA ASP A 254 13.06 -15.62 -7.61
C ASP A 254 14.12 -15.76 -6.51
N LEU A 255 15.39 -15.84 -6.92
CA LEU A 255 16.54 -15.97 -6.02
C LEU A 255 16.58 -14.91 -4.92
N PRO A 256 16.32 -13.60 -5.20
CA PRO A 256 16.30 -12.59 -4.14
C PRO A 256 15.27 -12.88 -3.06
N MET A 257 14.07 -13.37 -3.41
CA MET A 257 13.02 -13.72 -2.44
C MET A 257 13.42 -14.91 -1.58
N LEU A 258 14.01 -15.94 -2.19
CA LEU A 258 14.53 -17.09 -1.47
C LEU A 258 15.67 -16.71 -0.50
N GLN A 259 16.54 -15.79 -0.91
CA GLN A 259 17.60 -15.24 -0.05
C GLN A 259 17.03 -14.43 1.11
N ALA A 260 16.08 -13.53 0.85
CA ALA A 260 15.44 -12.73 1.89
C ALA A 260 14.69 -13.61 2.91
N LEU A 261 14.01 -14.67 2.46
CA LEU A 261 13.40 -15.67 3.35
C LEU A 261 14.45 -16.40 4.20
N ALA A 262 15.57 -16.82 3.60
CA ALA A 262 16.66 -17.46 4.34
C ALA A 262 17.27 -16.52 5.41
N GLU A 263 17.50 -15.26 5.06
CA GLU A 263 18.05 -14.22 5.95
C GLU A 263 17.09 -13.87 7.09
N ALA A 264 15.79 -13.84 6.81
CA ALA A 264 14.76 -13.67 7.83
C ALA A 264 14.56 -14.91 8.73
N GLY A 265 15.36 -15.97 8.55
CA GLY A 265 15.38 -17.15 9.41
C GLY A 265 14.33 -18.21 9.09
N TRP A 266 13.74 -18.17 7.89
CA TRP A 266 12.66 -19.09 7.52
C TRP A 266 13.19 -20.49 7.19
N PRO A 267 12.49 -21.57 7.61
CA PRO A 267 12.92 -22.93 7.35
C PRO A 267 12.69 -23.33 5.89
N LEU A 268 13.71 -23.17 5.05
CA LEU A 268 13.63 -23.56 3.64
C LEU A 268 13.70 -25.08 3.46
N CYS A 269 12.68 -25.66 2.82
CA CYS A 269 12.71 -27.06 2.39
C CYS A 269 13.66 -27.22 1.18
N ARG A 270 14.92 -27.59 1.46
CA ARG A 270 15.98 -27.70 0.44
C ARG A 270 15.59 -28.55 -0.77
N LYS A 271 14.87 -29.67 -0.54
CA LYS A 271 14.37 -30.55 -1.62
C LYS A 271 13.42 -29.80 -2.55
N GLN A 272 12.45 -29.06 -2.02
CA GLN A 272 11.45 -28.37 -2.84
C GLN A 272 12.04 -27.17 -3.59
N VAL A 273 12.96 -26.44 -2.97
CA VAL A 273 13.69 -25.36 -3.65
C VAL A 273 14.55 -25.92 -4.79
N ALA A 274 15.28 -27.02 -4.56
CA ALA A 274 16.08 -27.65 -5.60
C ALA A 274 15.21 -28.21 -6.74
N LEU A 275 14.10 -28.84 -6.38
CA LEU A 275 13.16 -29.43 -7.33
C LEU A 275 12.49 -28.36 -8.19
N GLY A 276 11.95 -27.29 -7.60
CA GLY A 276 11.38 -26.17 -8.34
C GLY A 276 12.41 -25.47 -9.23
N ALA A 277 13.63 -25.24 -8.73
CA ALA A 277 14.71 -24.66 -9.52
C ALA A 277 15.09 -25.54 -10.71
N ALA A 278 15.06 -26.86 -10.56
CA ALA A 278 15.30 -27.80 -11.65
C ALA A 278 14.18 -27.75 -12.69
N GLU A 279 12.91 -27.73 -12.27
CA GLU A 279 11.75 -27.61 -13.17
C GLU A 279 11.76 -26.31 -13.98
N GLY A 280 12.00 -25.17 -13.30
CA GLY A 280 12.03 -23.84 -13.92
C GLY A 280 13.29 -23.53 -14.72
N GLY A 281 14.34 -24.34 -14.55
CA GLY A 281 15.63 -24.16 -15.21
C GLY A 281 16.46 -23.03 -14.63
N HIS A 282 16.46 -22.87 -13.32
CA HIS A 282 17.14 -21.77 -12.64
C HIS A 282 18.45 -22.20 -12.02
N VAL A 283 19.50 -22.27 -12.85
CA VAL A 283 20.87 -22.65 -12.45
C VAL A 283 21.41 -21.82 -11.30
N ALA A 284 21.14 -20.51 -11.27
CA ALA A 284 21.58 -19.62 -10.20
C ALA A 284 20.98 -20.00 -8.82
N VAL A 285 19.72 -20.47 -8.81
CA VAL A 285 19.07 -20.94 -7.58
C VAL A 285 19.68 -22.26 -7.13
N LEU A 286 19.94 -23.20 -8.05
CA LEU A 286 20.63 -24.46 -7.75
C LEU A 286 22.04 -24.24 -7.19
N GLU A 287 22.79 -23.29 -7.77
CA GLU A 287 24.12 -22.92 -7.29
C GLU A 287 24.08 -22.28 -5.91
N TRP A 288 23.12 -21.40 -5.67
CA TRP A 288 22.90 -20.81 -4.34
C TRP A 288 22.53 -21.86 -3.29
N VAL A 289 21.61 -22.78 -3.58
CA VAL A 289 21.24 -23.88 -2.67
C VAL A 289 22.45 -24.77 -2.37
N GLY A 290 23.23 -25.14 -3.40
CA GLY A 290 24.44 -25.95 -3.24
C GLY A 290 25.52 -25.27 -2.39
N ASN A 291 25.73 -23.96 -2.59
CA ASN A 291 26.71 -23.17 -1.85
C ASN A 291 26.30 -22.87 -0.41
N THR A 292 25.02 -22.63 -0.18
CA THR A 292 24.47 -22.26 1.14
C THR A 292 24.38 -23.46 2.08
N PHE A 293 24.16 -24.66 1.55
CA PHE A 293 23.89 -25.87 2.34
C PHE A 293 24.91 -26.99 2.07
N ARG A 294 26.21 -26.73 2.31
CA ARG A 294 27.39 -27.61 2.05
C ARG A 294 27.44 -28.99 2.77
N ALA A 295 26.37 -29.46 3.39
CA ALA A 295 26.32 -30.77 4.07
C ALA A 295 26.06 -31.92 3.06
N PRO A 296 26.43 -33.19 3.34
CA PRO A 296 26.24 -34.30 2.40
C PRO A 296 24.73 -34.44 2.09
N GLN A 297 24.37 -34.47 0.79
CA GLN A 297 23.04 -34.06 0.33
C GLN A 297 22.05 -35.22 0.12
N PRO A 298 21.08 -35.48 1.03
CA PRO A 298 19.98 -36.41 0.79
C PRO A 298 18.83 -35.82 -0.06
N PHE A 299 18.92 -34.54 -0.45
CA PHE A 299 17.82 -33.84 -1.14
C PHE A 299 18.01 -33.69 -2.65
N LEU A 300 19.24 -33.83 -3.18
CA LEU A 300 19.50 -33.96 -4.61
C LEU A 300 19.36 -35.42 -5.00
N ASP A 301 18.12 -35.82 -5.21
CA ASP A 301 17.74 -37.18 -5.54
C ASP A 301 17.36 -37.34 -7.03
N ALA A 302 17.03 -38.58 -7.37
CA ALA A 302 16.52 -38.98 -8.68
C ALA A 302 15.36 -38.13 -9.20
N GLU A 303 14.54 -37.58 -8.30
CA GLU A 303 13.37 -36.76 -8.65
C GLU A 303 13.81 -35.37 -9.12
N VAL A 304 14.74 -34.72 -8.41
CA VAL A 304 15.31 -33.43 -8.82
C VAL A 304 16.04 -33.54 -10.16
N PHE A 305 16.77 -34.64 -10.38
CA PHE A 305 17.44 -34.87 -11.67
C PHE A 305 16.44 -35.04 -12.82
N ALA A 306 15.37 -35.83 -12.62
CA ALA A 306 14.34 -36.01 -13.63
C ALA A 306 13.59 -34.70 -13.93
N ALA A 307 13.28 -33.91 -12.91
CA ALA A 307 12.68 -32.58 -13.08
C ALA A 307 13.56 -31.64 -13.92
N GLY A 308 14.88 -31.65 -13.68
CA GLY A 308 15.83 -30.87 -14.49
C GLY A 308 15.87 -31.30 -15.96
N ALA A 309 15.76 -32.60 -16.23
CA ALA A 309 15.68 -33.12 -17.59
C ALA A 309 14.40 -32.66 -18.33
N GLY A 310 13.31 -32.48 -17.59
CA GLY A 310 12.02 -32.01 -18.12
C GLY A 310 11.87 -30.50 -18.28
N CYS A 311 12.89 -29.72 -17.89
CA CYS A 311 12.84 -28.27 -18.01
C CYS A 311 12.77 -27.82 -19.48
N GLN A 312 11.78 -27.00 -19.83
CA GLN A 312 11.63 -26.45 -21.19
C GLN A 312 12.62 -25.32 -21.52
N ARG A 313 13.26 -24.72 -20.51
CA ARG A 313 14.08 -23.51 -20.66
C ARG A 313 15.55 -23.80 -20.98
N CYS A 314 16.22 -24.57 -20.12
CA CYS A 314 17.65 -24.85 -20.25
C CYS A 314 18.05 -26.21 -19.63
N PRO A 315 17.50 -27.32 -20.13
CA PRO A 315 17.70 -28.64 -19.52
C PRO A 315 19.18 -29.05 -19.47
N LEU A 316 20.00 -28.70 -20.46
CA LEU A 316 21.41 -29.07 -20.51
C LEU A 316 22.26 -28.43 -19.39
N ASP A 317 22.10 -27.12 -19.15
CA ASP A 317 22.87 -26.40 -18.13
C ASP A 317 22.47 -26.85 -16.72
N VAL A 318 21.17 -27.06 -16.51
CA VAL A 318 20.60 -27.59 -15.27
C VAL A 318 21.13 -28.98 -14.98
N LEU A 319 21.06 -29.87 -15.97
CA LEU A 319 21.56 -31.24 -15.85
C LEU A 319 23.06 -31.28 -15.57
N THR A 320 23.84 -30.44 -16.25
CA THR A 320 25.30 -30.38 -16.06
C THR A 320 25.64 -29.97 -14.63
N ARG A 321 24.88 -29.01 -14.09
CA ARG A 321 25.02 -28.55 -12.71
C ARG A 321 24.56 -29.58 -11.69
N LEU A 322 23.43 -30.25 -11.91
CA LEU A 322 22.94 -31.32 -11.03
C LEU A 322 23.92 -32.51 -11.01
N HIS A 323 24.46 -32.88 -12.18
CA HIS A 323 25.47 -33.93 -12.29
C HIS A 323 26.77 -33.55 -11.57
N ALA A 324 27.26 -32.31 -11.74
CA ALA A 324 28.45 -31.81 -11.03
C ALA A 324 28.27 -31.79 -9.49
N ASN A 325 27.04 -31.62 -9.02
CA ASN A 325 26.69 -31.67 -7.59
C ASN A 325 26.43 -33.10 -7.06
N GLY A 326 26.64 -34.14 -7.88
CA GLY A 326 26.51 -35.54 -7.48
C GLY A 326 25.06 -36.03 -7.34
N CYS A 327 24.11 -35.41 -8.04
CA CYS A 327 22.71 -35.81 -8.01
C CYS A 327 22.51 -37.23 -8.56
N ALA A 328 21.66 -38.03 -7.91
CA ALA A 328 21.37 -39.39 -8.37
C ALA A 328 20.57 -39.38 -9.68
N MET A 329 20.98 -40.19 -10.65
CA MET A 329 20.27 -40.33 -11.94
C MET A 329 19.19 -41.42 -11.86
N SER A 330 18.10 -41.27 -12.62
CA SER A 330 17.04 -42.28 -12.71
C SER A 330 16.43 -42.38 -14.10
N GLY A 331 15.80 -43.53 -14.39
CA GLY A 331 15.11 -43.77 -15.66
C GLY A 331 13.99 -42.77 -15.98
N HIS A 332 13.41 -42.13 -14.95
CA HIS A 332 12.40 -41.09 -15.12
C HIS A 332 12.93 -39.85 -15.85
N ALA A 333 14.25 -39.61 -15.81
CA ALA A 333 14.88 -38.52 -16.54
C ALA A 333 14.72 -38.64 -18.06
N TRP A 334 14.60 -39.85 -18.59
CA TRP A 334 14.37 -40.08 -20.02
C TRP A 334 12.98 -39.64 -20.45
N SER A 335 11.94 -40.02 -19.70
CA SER A 335 10.57 -39.59 -19.98
C SER A 335 10.40 -38.08 -19.78
N ALA A 336 11.06 -37.51 -18.77
CA ALA A 336 11.08 -36.06 -18.56
C ALA A 336 11.84 -35.32 -19.68
N ALA A 337 12.97 -35.85 -20.16
CA ALA A 337 13.70 -35.26 -21.30
C ALA A 337 12.80 -35.08 -22.52
N VAL A 338 11.87 -36.01 -22.74
CA VAL A 338 10.88 -35.91 -23.83
C VAL A 338 9.91 -34.75 -23.62
N SER A 339 9.41 -34.54 -22.40
CA SER A 339 8.50 -33.41 -22.11
C SER A 339 9.17 -32.04 -22.25
N SER A 340 10.50 -31.97 -22.24
CA SER A 340 11.23 -30.72 -22.50
C SER A 340 11.24 -30.33 -23.98
N GLY A 341 11.04 -31.28 -24.90
CA GLY A 341 11.24 -31.09 -26.35
C GLY A 341 12.71 -30.89 -26.78
N CYS A 342 13.66 -30.93 -25.84
CA CYS A 342 15.07 -30.71 -26.15
C CYS A 342 15.73 -32.00 -26.66
N GLY A 343 16.00 -32.04 -27.97
CA GLY A 343 16.58 -33.21 -28.62
C GLY A 343 18.02 -33.54 -28.23
N ALA A 344 18.75 -32.64 -27.57
CA ALA A 344 20.12 -32.89 -27.09
C ALA A 344 20.16 -33.54 -25.69
N THR A 345 19.08 -33.43 -24.92
CA THR A 345 18.96 -34.03 -23.59
C THR A 345 19.13 -35.56 -23.58
N PRO A 346 18.48 -36.36 -24.45
CA PRO A 346 18.65 -37.81 -24.46
C PRO A 346 20.07 -38.26 -24.86
N GLU A 347 20.76 -37.49 -25.72
CA GLU A 347 22.16 -37.75 -26.09
C GLU A 347 23.07 -37.58 -24.86
N LEU A 348 22.90 -36.49 -24.12
CA LEU A 348 23.64 -36.22 -22.88
C LEU A 348 23.37 -37.28 -21.79
N LEU A 349 22.12 -37.71 -21.63
CA LEU A 349 21.77 -38.78 -20.68
C LEU A 349 22.43 -40.11 -21.03
N SER A 350 22.56 -40.41 -22.34
CA SER A 350 23.27 -41.59 -22.82
C SER A 350 24.77 -41.50 -22.50
N GLU A 351 25.40 -40.35 -22.76
CA GLU A 351 26.82 -40.11 -22.48
C GLU A 351 27.17 -40.27 -21.00
N TRP A 352 26.29 -39.82 -20.10
CA TRP A 352 26.49 -39.97 -18.65
C TRP A 352 26.11 -41.34 -18.11
N GLY A 353 25.60 -42.24 -18.95
CA GLY A 353 25.18 -43.58 -18.53
C GLY A 353 23.97 -43.56 -17.59
N CYS A 354 23.03 -42.65 -17.81
CA CYS A 354 21.79 -42.60 -17.04
C CYS A 354 21.01 -43.93 -17.18
N PRO A 355 20.50 -44.54 -16.09
CA PRO A 355 19.78 -45.82 -16.16
C PRO A 355 18.63 -45.74 -17.15
N VAL A 356 18.67 -46.57 -18.19
CA VAL A 356 17.63 -46.57 -19.23
C VAL A 356 16.46 -47.44 -18.79
N PRO A 357 15.22 -46.94 -18.83
CA PRO A 357 14.06 -47.73 -18.42
C PRO A 357 13.74 -48.81 -19.46
N ALA A 358 13.59 -50.06 -19.00
CA ALA A 358 13.36 -51.22 -19.86
C ALA A 358 11.90 -51.38 -20.31
N ASP A 359 10.99 -50.54 -19.80
CA ASP A 359 9.55 -50.57 -20.04
C ASP A 359 9.11 -49.84 -21.32
N GLY A 360 10.02 -49.14 -21.99
CA GLY A 360 9.69 -48.31 -23.16
C GLY A 360 8.97 -47.01 -22.80
N GLY A 361 8.91 -46.64 -21.51
CA GLY A 361 8.24 -45.44 -21.01
C GLY A 361 8.59 -44.13 -21.74
N PRO A 362 9.84 -43.86 -22.14
CA PRO A 362 10.20 -42.64 -22.87
C PRO A 362 9.54 -42.54 -24.25
N TYR A 363 9.34 -43.68 -24.93
CA TYR A 363 8.62 -43.68 -26.20
C TYR A 363 7.15 -43.37 -26.00
N LEU A 364 6.51 -43.93 -24.96
CA LEU A 364 5.12 -43.63 -24.62
C LEU A 364 4.92 -42.16 -24.24
N ALA A 365 5.86 -41.59 -23.48
CA ALA A 365 5.86 -40.15 -23.17
C ALA A 365 5.91 -39.30 -24.45
N ALA A 366 6.70 -39.69 -25.45
CA ALA A 366 6.76 -38.97 -26.73
C ALA A 366 5.42 -38.99 -27.48
N LEU A 367 4.64 -40.06 -27.33
CA LEU A 367 3.28 -40.12 -27.87
C LEU A 367 2.35 -39.17 -27.13
N GLU A 368 2.33 -39.24 -25.79
CA GLU A 368 1.46 -38.40 -24.95
C GLU A 368 1.66 -36.90 -25.19
N TRP A 369 2.90 -36.46 -25.37
CA TRP A 369 3.24 -35.07 -25.64
C TRP A 369 3.19 -34.70 -27.14
N GLY A 370 3.01 -35.67 -28.04
CA GLY A 370 3.00 -35.44 -29.49
C GLY A 370 4.36 -35.10 -30.08
N GLU A 371 5.45 -35.43 -29.38
CA GLU A 371 6.83 -35.10 -29.75
C GLU A 371 7.43 -36.18 -30.67
N TRP A 372 6.86 -36.32 -31.86
CA TRP A 372 7.24 -37.35 -32.85
C TRP A 372 8.72 -37.30 -33.27
N SER A 373 9.33 -36.12 -33.19
CA SER A 373 10.74 -35.88 -33.54
C SER A 373 11.73 -36.47 -32.54
N MET A 374 11.26 -36.81 -31.33
CA MET A 374 12.07 -37.39 -30.27
C MET A 374 12.24 -38.91 -30.43
N LEU A 375 11.34 -39.60 -31.13
CA LEU A 375 11.37 -41.05 -31.29
C LEU A 375 12.69 -41.55 -31.93
N PRO A 376 13.21 -40.95 -33.02
CA PRO A 376 14.50 -41.34 -33.58
C PRO A 376 15.69 -41.07 -32.67
N ARG A 377 15.64 -39.97 -31.90
CA ARG A 377 16.71 -39.58 -30.99
C ARG A 377 16.79 -40.50 -29.77
N LEU A 378 15.65 -40.88 -29.20
CA LEU A 378 15.58 -41.89 -28.13
C LEU A 378 16.16 -43.23 -28.60
N HIS A 379 15.84 -43.62 -29.84
CA HIS A 379 16.39 -44.84 -30.41
C HIS A 379 17.90 -44.78 -30.62
N ALA A 380 18.41 -43.68 -31.17
CA ALA A 380 19.85 -43.47 -31.34
C ALA A 380 20.60 -43.44 -29.99
N ALA A 381 19.95 -42.93 -28.94
CA ALA A 381 20.49 -42.89 -27.58
C ALA A 381 20.46 -44.25 -26.85
N GLY A 382 19.92 -45.31 -27.47
CA GLY A 382 19.93 -46.68 -26.96
C GLY A 382 18.73 -47.05 -26.08
N VAL A 383 17.61 -46.30 -26.14
CA VAL A 383 16.40 -46.63 -25.38
C VAL A 383 15.74 -47.88 -25.96
N PRO A 384 15.45 -48.92 -25.15
CA PRO A 384 14.76 -50.12 -25.62
C PRO A 384 13.28 -49.83 -25.86
N TRP A 385 12.69 -50.51 -26.83
CA TRP A 385 11.27 -50.36 -27.19
C TRP A 385 10.27 -50.71 -26.07
N GLY A 386 10.72 -51.40 -25.02
CA GLY A 386 9.87 -51.91 -23.94
C GLY A 386 9.53 -53.40 -24.07
N PRO A 387 8.97 -54.04 -23.02
CA PRO A 387 8.45 -55.38 -23.13
C PRO A 387 7.31 -55.40 -24.14
N SER A 388 7.45 -56.23 -25.17
CA SER A 388 6.36 -56.60 -26.06
C SER A 388 5.30 -57.36 -25.25
N VAL A 389 4.35 -56.67 -24.59
CA VAL A 389 3.24 -57.37 -23.93
C VAL A 389 2.23 -57.76 -25.01
N GLY A 390 1.80 -59.02 -25.17
CA GLY A 390 1.80 -60.09 -24.19
C GLY A 390 2.16 -61.48 -24.71
N HIS A 391 3.13 -62.09 -24.05
CA HIS A 391 3.04 -63.50 -23.67
C HIS A 391 3.48 -63.63 -22.21
N ASN A 392 2.53 -63.77 -21.29
CA ASN A 392 2.80 -64.41 -20.02
C ASN A 392 2.60 -65.93 -20.24
N PRO A 393 3.66 -66.75 -20.29
CA PRO A 393 3.54 -68.18 -20.58
C PRO A 393 2.74 -68.96 -19.52
N SER A 394 2.44 -68.33 -18.37
CA SER A 394 1.79 -68.97 -17.22
C SER A 394 0.26 -68.92 -17.24
N LYS A 395 -0.34 -68.07 -18.09
CA LYS A 395 -1.81 -67.96 -18.23
C LYS A 395 -2.13 -67.69 -19.70
N GLY A 396 -2.42 -68.76 -20.45
CA GLY A 396 -2.92 -68.65 -21.81
C GLY A 396 -4.24 -67.89 -21.84
N GLY A 397 -4.19 -66.63 -22.28
CA GLY A 397 -5.37 -65.79 -22.46
C GLY A 397 -5.00 -64.32 -22.62
N LEU A 398 -5.35 -63.74 -23.78
CA LEU A 398 -5.39 -62.29 -23.99
C LEU A 398 -6.45 -61.70 -23.03
N SER A 399 -6.03 -60.79 -22.14
CA SER A 399 -6.98 -60.02 -21.33
C SER A 399 -7.51 -58.86 -22.19
N PRO A 400 -8.84 -58.71 -22.37
CA PRO A 400 -9.44 -57.64 -23.16
C PRO A 400 -9.30 -56.24 -22.53
N ASP A 401 -8.75 -56.13 -21.32
CA ASP A 401 -8.52 -54.85 -20.63
C ASP A 401 -7.10 -54.28 -20.81
N SER A 402 -6.29 -54.91 -21.67
CA SER A 402 -4.92 -54.46 -21.96
C SER A 402 -4.95 -53.28 -22.94
N LYS A 403 -5.20 -52.06 -22.45
CA LYS A 403 -5.19 -50.81 -23.23
C LYS A 403 -3.83 -50.46 -23.91
N HIS A 404 -2.83 -51.33 -23.84
CA HIS A 404 -1.48 -51.12 -24.36
C HIS A 404 -1.31 -51.94 -25.64
N GLY A 405 -1.64 -51.35 -26.80
CA GLY A 405 -1.20 -51.87 -28.09
C GLY A 405 0.30 -51.62 -28.29
N THR A 406 0.90 -52.19 -29.33
CA THR A 406 2.30 -51.90 -29.67
C THR A 406 2.50 -50.40 -29.95
N LEU A 407 3.71 -49.88 -29.71
CA LEU A 407 4.05 -48.46 -29.89
C LEU A 407 3.58 -47.93 -31.26
N PHE A 408 3.77 -48.75 -32.30
CA PHE A 408 3.33 -48.46 -33.66
C PHE A 408 1.80 -48.25 -33.75
N LEU A 409 1.00 -49.16 -33.18
CA LEU A 409 -0.46 -49.04 -33.18
C LEU A 409 -0.94 -47.79 -32.42
N GLN A 410 -0.26 -47.43 -31.34
CA GLN A 410 -0.58 -46.23 -30.58
C GLN A 410 -0.22 -44.94 -31.35
N CYS A 411 0.91 -44.91 -32.05
CA CYS A 411 1.24 -43.84 -33.00
C CYS A 411 0.16 -43.73 -34.09
N VAL A 412 -0.34 -44.88 -34.57
CA VAL A 412 -1.44 -44.91 -35.53
C VAL A 412 -2.70 -44.31 -34.89
N ARG A 413 -3.12 -44.69 -33.69
CA ARG A 413 -4.33 -44.13 -33.09
C ARG A 413 -4.25 -42.62 -32.80
N GLN A 414 -3.08 -42.12 -32.41
CA GLN A 414 -2.90 -40.71 -32.01
C GLN A 414 -2.61 -39.74 -33.17
N GLY A 415 -2.63 -40.20 -34.42
CA GLY A 415 -2.47 -39.30 -35.57
C GLY A 415 -1.02 -38.98 -35.95
N ALA A 416 -0.04 -39.82 -35.59
CA ALA A 416 1.36 -39.63 -35.99
C ALA A 416 1.49 -39.39 -37.52
N PRO A 417 2.40 -38.50 -37.95
CA PRO A 417 2.60 -38.18 -39.35
C PRO A 417 3.25 -39.36 -40.09
N LEU A 418 3.00 -39.46 -41.40
CA LEU A 418 3.45 -40.58 -42.23
C LEU A 418 4.98 -40.84 -42.15
N PRO A 419 5.87 -39.82 -42.18
CA PRO A 419 7.30 -40.05 -42.05
C PRO A 419 7.70 -40.73 -40.74
N THR A 420 7.01 -40.42 -39.63
CA THR A 420 7.26 -41.05 -38.32
C THR A 420 6.83 -42.51 -38.32
N LEU A 421 5.70 -42.84 -38.95
CA LEU A 421 5.24 -44.22 -39.09
C LEU A 421 6.17 -45.05 -39.99
N GLN A 422 6.65 -44.46 -41.09
CA GLN A 422 7.65 -45.08 -41.96
C GLN A 422 8.94 -45.38 -41.21
N TRP A 423 9.44 -44.40 -40.47
CA TRP A 423 10.64 -44.57 -39.66
C TRP A 423 10.48 -45.66 -38.59
N LEU A 424 9.34 -45.73 -37.88
CA LEU A 424 9.09 -46.78 -36.88
C LEU A 424 9.09 -48.20 -37.49
N ALA A 425 8.56 -48.33 -38.71
CA ALA A 425 8.59 -49.59 -39.44
C ALA A 425 10.01 -49.98 -39.85
N GLU A 426 10.79 -49.04 -40.37
CA GLU A 426 12.18 -49.25 -40.81
C GLU A 426 13.14 -49.52 -39.64
N ALA A 427 12.92 -48.86 -38.50
CA ALA A 427 13.69 -49.05 -37.27
C ALA A 427 13.39 -50.39 -36.55
N GLY A 428 12.46 -51.19 -37.08
CA GLY A 428 12.15 -52.52 -36.55
C GLY A 428 11.37 -52.49 -35.24
N CYS A 429 10.39 -51.59 -35.11
CA CYS A 429 9.49 -51.57 -33.95
C CYS A 429 8.84 -52.96 -33.74
N PRO A 430 8.90 -53.56 -32.54
CA PRO A 430 8.37 -54.89 -32.30
C PRO A 430 6.83 -54.95 -32.33
N GLY A 431 6.28 -56.05 -32.88
CA GLY A 431 4.84 -56.35 -32.87
C GLY A 431 3.97 -55.42 -33.73
N VAL A 432 4.50 -54.99 -34.88
CA VAL A 432 3.70 -54.31 -35.91
C VAL A 432 2.77 -55.34 -36.56
N VAL A 433 1.47 -55.16 -36.39
CA VAL A 433 0.43 -55.93 -37.08
C VAL A 433 -0.29 -54.97 -38.04
N TRP A 434 -0.01 -55.09 -39.34
CA TRP A 434 -0.49 -54.12 -40.34
C TRP A 434 -2.01 -54.09 -40.47
N GLY A 435 -2.68 -55.23 -40.24
CA GLY A 435 -4.15 -55.31 -40.22
C GLY A 435 -4.79 -54.47 -39.11
N GLU A 436 -4.29 -54.56 -37.88
CA GLU A 436 -4.82 -53.75 -36.76
C GLU A 436 -4.49 -52.26 -36.93
N ALA A 437 -3.33 -51.95 -37.51
CA ALA A 437 -2.94 -50.58 -37.84
C ALA A 437 -3.89 -49.96 -38.89
N LEU A 438 -4.35 -50.73 -39.87
CA LEU A 438 -5.33 -50.27 -40.86
C LEU A 438 -6.67 -49.92 -40.20
N GLU A 439 -7.22 -50.80 -39.37
CA GLU A 439 -8.46 -50.54 -38.63
C GLU A 439 -8.35 -49.29 -37.74
N ALA A 440 -7.21 -49.12 -37.08
CA ALA A 440 -6.96 -47.93 -36.26
C ALA A 440 -6.84 -46.63 -37.09
N ALA A 441 -6.28 -46.69 -38.30
CA ALA A 441 -6.16 -45.54 -39.19
C ALA A 441 -7.51 -45.11 -39.78
N GLU A 442 -8.46 -46.03 -39.95
CA GLU A 442 -9.82 -45.73 -40.42
C GLU A 442 -10.61 -44.86 -39.43
N GLY A 443 -10.30 -44.94 -38.13
CA GLY A 443 -10.89 -44.11 -37.08
C GLY A 443 -10.31 -42.69 -36.95
N ARG A 444 -9.26 -42.31 -37.70
CA ARG A 444 -8.59 -41.00 -37.59
C ARG A 444 -9.43 -39.84 -38.15
N GLU A 445 -9.20 -38.63 -37.61
CA GLU A 445 -9.64 -37.34 -38.18
C GLU A 445 -8.89 -36.99 -39.49
N ALA A 446 -9.43 -36.07 -40.29
CA ALA A 446 -9.21 -35.98 -41.74
C ALA A 446 -7.79 -35.59 -42.22
N HIS A 447 -6.89 -35.07 -41.38
CA HIS A 447 -5.56 -34.60 -41.83
C HIS A 447 -4.60 -35.77 -42.10
N GLY A 448 -4.13 -35.92 -43.35
CA GLY A 448 -3.14 -36.94 -43.74
C GLY A 448 -3.65 -38.39 -43.76
N LYS A 449 -4.91 -38.63 -43.42
CA LYS A 449 -5.54 -39.96 -43.33
C LYS A 449 -5.41 -40.80 -44.61
N ALA A 450 -5.67 -40.19 -45.76
CA ALA A 450 -5.64 -40.90 -47.06
C ALA A 450 -4.24 -41.44 -47.40
N ALA A 451 -3.19 -40.66 -47.14
CA ALA A 451 -1.81 -41.06 -47.40
C ALA A 451 -1.36 -42.19 -46.45
N VAL A 452 -1.75 -42.13 -45.17
CA VAL A 452 -1.44 -43.17 -44.18
C VAL A 452 -2.18 -44.47 -44.49
N LEU A 453 -3.46 -44.41 -44.87
CA LEU A 453 -4.24 -45.59 -45.26
C LEU A 453 -3.65 -46.27 -46.50
N ALA A 454 -3.33 -45.49 -47.55
CA ALA A 454 -2.73 -46.05 -48.77
C ALA A 454 -1.39 -46.74 -48.49
N TRP A 455 -0.55 -46.12 -47.65
CA TRP A 455 0.73 -46.70 -47.27
C TRP A 455 0.59 -47.98 -46.42
N LEU A 456 -0.30 -47.99 -45.42
CA LEU A 456 -0.55 -49.17 -44.60
C LEU A 456 -1.17 -50.33 -45.41
N GLN A 457 -2.02 -50.02 -46.40
CA GLN A 457 -2.61 -51.01 -47.30
C GLN A 457 -1.53 -51.71 -48.11
N GLN A 458 -0.66 -50.92 -48.75
CA GLN A 458 0.49 -51.44 -49.50
C GLN A 458 1.36 -52.36 -48.64
N ARG A 459 1.72 -51.95 -47.41
CA ARG A 459 2.53 -52.77 -46.49
C ARG A 459 1.85 -54.08 -46.09
N SER A 460 0.54 -54.06 -45.83
CA SER A 460 -0.22 -55.27 -45.49
C SER A 460 -0.30 -56.27 -46.66
N GLU A 461 -0.30 -55.78 -47.90
CA GLU A 461 -0.30 -56.62 -49.10
C GLU A 461 1.08 -57.22 -49.37
N GLU A 462 2.14 -56.43 -49.18
CA GLU A 462 3.54 -56.89 -49.27
C GLU A 462 3.83 -58.02 -48.27
N GLU A 463 3.37 -57.91 -47.02
CA GLU A 463 3.55 -58.96 -46.00
C GLU A 463 2.79 -60.25 -46.37
N ARG A 464 1.53 -60.14 -46.82
CA ARG A 464 0.74 -61.30 -47.29
C ARG A 464 1.37 -62.00 -48.50
N GLN A 465 2.04 -61.26 -49.38
CA GLN A 465 2.76 -61.82 -50.52
C GLN A 465 4.04 -62.53 -50.07
N ALA A 466 4.79 -61.95 -49.11
CA ALA A 466 5.99 -62.55 -48.55
C ALA A 466 5.72 -63.83 -47.74
N GLU A 467 4.59 -63.91 -47.03
CA GLU A 467 4.15 -65.12 -46.33
C GLU A 467 3.57 -66.20 -47.28
N GLY A 468 3.28 -65.85 -48.54
CA GLY A 468 2.64 -66.70 -49.53
C GLY A 468 3.57 -67.50 -50.47
N GLU A 469 4.89 -67.31 -50.43
CA GLU A 469 5.86 -68.02 -51.31
C GLU A 469 6.56 -69.21 -50.61
N PRO A 470 6.33 -70.47 -51.04
CA PRO A 470 7.20 -71.60 -50.68
C PRO A 470 8.40 -71.69 -51.64
N GLN A 471 9.61 -71.76 -51.07
CA GLN A 471 10.90 -71.91 -51.75
C GLN A 471 10.95 -73.16 -52.65
N GLY A 472 11.15 -72.96 -53.95
CA GLY A 472 11.60 -74.00 -54.87
C GLY A 472 13.13 -74.15 -54.80
N ALA A 473 13.61 -75.38 -54.55
CA ALA A 473 15.02 -75.73 -54.62
C ALA A 473 15.24 -76.81 -55.69
N ASP A 474 16.26 -76.59 -56.51
CA ASP A 474 16.79 -77.42 -57.59
C ASP A 474 17.17 -78.87 -57.20
N GLY A 475 17.15 -79.77 -58.19
CA GLY A 475 17.88 -81.04 -58.16
C GLY A 475 17.95 -81.71 -59.55
N PRO A 476 19.13 -82.06 -60.09
CA PRO A 476 19.25 -82.73 -61.39
C PRO A 476 19.57 -84.24 -61.32
N HIS A 477 19.12 -84.94 -62.38
CA HIS A 477 19.70 -86.11 -63.06
C HIS A 477 19.60 -87.54 -62.47
N TRP A 478 18.92 -88.46 -63.19
CA TRP A 478 19.51 -89.70 -63.75
C TRP A 478 18.61 -90.41 -64.80
N GLN A 479 19.28 -91.17 -65.68
CA GLN A 479 18.87 -91.78 -66.96
C GLN A 479 18.03 -93.08 -66.85
N GLN A 480 17.28 -93.44 -67.90
CA GLN A 480 17.36 -94.79 -68.54
C GLN A 480 16.51 -94.94 -69.84
N ASN A 481 17.22 -95.24 -70.94
CA ASN A 481 16.96 -96.19 -72.05
C ASN A 481 15.54 -96.53 -72.55
N ALA A 482 15.32 -96.40 -73.87
CA ALA A 482 15.04 -97.53 -74.81
C ALA A 482 14.77 -97.07 -76.27
N MET A 483 15.39 -97.76 -77.25
CA MET A 483 15.10 -97.89 -78.70
C MET A 483 15.84 -99.17 -79.18
N PRO A 484 15.70 -99.71 -80.42
CA PRO A 484 14.56 -99.99 -81.33
C PRO A 484 14.70 -101.37 -82.06
N VAL A 485 13.76 -101.81 -82.94
CA VAL A 485 13.94 -102.74 -84.12
C VAL A 485 12.68 -102.62 -85.02
N GLY A 486 12.61 -102.70 -86.37
CA GLY A 486 13.57 -102.86 -87.48
C GLY A 486 12.87 -103.10 -88.86
N LEU A 487 13.51 -102.59 -89.95
CA LEU A 487 13.86 -103.18 -91.27
C LEU A 487 12.88 -103.79 -92.34
N ARG A 488 13.28 -103.52 -93.62
CA ARG A 488 13.11 -104.19 -94.97
C ARG A 488 12.03 -103.62 -95.94
N ALA A 489 12.17 -103.52 -97.27
CA ALA A 489 12.94 -104.24 -98.33
C ALA A 489 13.07 -103.36 -99.63
N GLU A 490 14.19 -103.29 -100.40
CA GLU A 490 14.58 -104.04 -101.66
C GLU A 490 13.69 -103.80 -102.92
N LEU A 491 14.09 -103.77 -104.22
CA LEU A 491 15.31 -103.87 -105.06
C LEU A 491 14.92 -103.72 -106.57
N ALA A 492 15.89 -103.42 -107.47
CA ALA A 492 16.00 -103.78 -108.93
C ALA A 492 15.14 -103.01 -109.99
N GLU A 493 15.55 -102.74 -111.24
CA GLU A 493 16.50 -103.39 -112.16
C GLU A 493 16.83 -102.51 -113.38
N ALA A 494 18.00 -102.70 -114.00
CA ALA A 494 18.48 -102.05 -115.22
C ALA A 494 18.88 -103.10 -116.27
N ARG A 495 18.65 -102.84 -117.56
CA ARG A 495 19.45 -103.27 -118.76
C ARG A 495 18.63 -103.24 -120.06
N LEU A 496 18.64 -102.12 -120.78
CA LEU A 496 18.36 -102.03 -122.23
C LEU A 496 18.97 -100.72 -122.76
N GLN A 497 20.27 -100.54 -122.56
CA GLN A 497 21.04 -99.43 -123.09
C GLN A 497 22.29 -100.03 -123.72
N ASP A 498 22.41 -99.99 -125.06
CA ASP A 498 23.73 -100.04 -125.72
C ASP A 498 23.72 -99.65 -127.22
N ARG A 499 22.64 -99.05 -127.75
CA ARG A 499 22.67 -98.49 -129.12
C ARG A 499 22.13 -97.05 -129.28
N ALA A 500 21.73 -96.40 -128.18
CA ALA A 500 21.33 -94.99 -128.14
C ALA A 500 22.32 -94.11 -127.34
N ALA A 501 23.51 -94.65 -127.02
CA ALA A 501 24.49 -94.00 -126.14
C ALA A 501 25.33 -92.92 -126.85
N ALA A 502 25.66 -93.09 -128.15
CA ALA A 502 26.60 -92.19 -128.84
C ALA A 502 25.98 -90.85 -129.31
N GLU A 503 24.71 -90.84 -129.71
CA GLU A 503 24.01 -89.60 -130.11
C GLU A 503 23.30 -88.91 -128.94
N GLY A 504 23.09 -89.66 -127.83
CA GLY A 504 22.63 -89.11 -126.56
C GLY A 504 23.74 -88.45 -125.75
N GLU A 505 25.02 -88.78 -125.95
CA GLU A 505 26.14 -88.18 -125.22
C GLU A 505 26.34 -86.70 -125.56
N GLY A 506 26.29 -86.30 -126.84
CA GLY A 506 26.43 -84.89 -127.24
C GLY A 506 25.31 -83.98 -126.72
N CYS A 507 24.05 -84.42 -126.81
CA CYS A 507 22.92 -83.69 -126.22
C CYS A 507 22.93 -83.72 -124.69
N ARG A 508 23.48 -84.77 -124.05
CA ARG A 508 23.62 -84.84 -122.59
C ARG A 508 24.73 -83.92 -122.07
N THR A 509 25.82 -83.75 -122.81
CA THR A 509 26.90 -82.83 -122.43
C THR A 509 26.45 -81.38 -122.53
N GLU A 510 25.79 -80.98 -123.62
CA GLU A 510 25.25 -79.61 -123.76
C GLU A 510 24.13 -79.33 -122.75
N LEU A 511 23.25 -80.30 -122.47
CA LEU A 511 22.21 -80.17 -121.43
C LEU A 511 22.82 -80.16 -120.02
N ALA A 512 23.93 -80.85 -119.78
CA ALA A 512 24.64 -80.83 -118.51
C ALA A 512 25.34 -79.47 -118.29
N GLU A 513 25.95 -78.89 -119.33
CA GLU A 513 26.54 -77.56 -119.28
C GLU A 513 25.47 -76.48 -119.07
N ALA A 514 24.35 -76.55 -119.80
CA ALA A 514 23.21 -75.64 -119.60
C ALA A 514 22.62 -75.78 -118.18
N ARG A 515 22.52 -76.99 -117.63
CA ARG A 515 22.10 -77.23 -116.24
C ARG A 515 23.12 -76.72 -115.23
N GLN A 516 24.42 -76.82 -115.48
CA GLN A 516 25.43 -76.24 -114.60
C GLN A 516 25.36 -74.71 -114.59
N LEU A 517 25.18 -74.07 -115.75
CA LEU A 517 24.97 -72.61 -115.82
C LEU A 517 23.67 -72.20 -115.12
N GLN A 518 22.58 -72.97 -115.28
CA GLN A 518 21.32 -72.72 -114.58
C GLN A 518 21.47 -72.89 -113.06
N ASN A 519 22.17 -73.93 -112.60
CA ASN A 519 22.42 -74.16 -111.19
C ASN A 519 23.33 -73.09 -110.58
N ARG A 520 24.32 -72.60 -111.34
CA ARG A 520 25.18 -71.50 -110.93
C ARG A 520 24.41 -70.19 -110.84
N ALA A 521 23.58 -69.87 -111.84
CA ALA A 521 22.70 -68.72 -111.80
C ALA A 521 21.67 -68.82 -110.66
N ALA A 522 21.12 -70.01 -110.40
CA ALA A 522 20.22 -70.24 -109.28
C ALA A 522 20.93 -70.00 -107.94
N ALA A 523 22.13 -70.55 -107.75
CA ALA A 523 22.95 -70.34 -106.56
C ALA A 523 23.34 -68.86 -106.37
N GLU A 524 23.65 -68.14 -107.45
CA GLU A 524 23.91 -66.69 -107.41
C GLU A 524 22.65 -65.91 -107.02
N THR A 525 21.46 -66.28 -107.53
CA THR A 525 20.20 -65.64 -107.10
C THR A 525 19.80 -65.97 -105.67
N GLU A 526 20.12 -67.16 -105.17
CA GLU A 526 19.93 -67.54 -103.77
C GLU A 526 20.90 -66.79 -102.86
N GLY A 527 22.16 -66.62 -103.28
CA GLY A 527 23.15 -65.77 -102.59
C GLY A 527 22.68 -64.31 -102.49
N LEU A 528 22.24 -63.71 -103.61
CA LEU A 528 21.70 -62.35 -103.62
C LEU A 528 20.42 -62.20 -102.80
N ARG A 529 19.56 -63.24 -102.72
CA ARG A 529 18.38 -63.24 -101.85
C ARG A 529 18.75 -63.33 -100.38
N ALA A 530 19.78 -64.11 -100.03
CA ALA A 530 20.30 -64.19 -98.67
C ALA A 530 20.91 -62.85 -98.24
N GLU A 531 21.76 -62.24 -99.07
CA GLU A 531 22.33 -60.90 -98.83
C GLU A 531 21.24 -59.82 -98.70
N LEU A 532 20.20 -59.87 -99.54
CA LEU A 532 19.06 -58.96 -99.43
C LEU A 532 18.24 -59.19 -98.15
N ALA A 533 18.12 -60.43 -97.68
CA ALA A 533 17.46 -60.75 -96.42
C ALA A 533 18.26 -60.25 -95.21
N GLU A 534 19.59 -60.42 -95.23
CA GLU A 534 20.50 -59.87 -94.22
C GLU A 534 20.47 -58.34 -94.20
N ALA A 535 20.51 -57.69 -95.37
CA ALA A 535 20.40 -56.23 -95.48
C ALA A 535 19.06 -55.71 -94.92
N LYS A 536 17.95 -56.42 -95.17
CA LYS A 536 16.64 -56.07 -94.58
C LYS A 536 16.61 -56.26 -93.07
N GLN A 537 17.23 -57.31 -92.54
CA GLN A 537 17.33 -57.49 -91.09
C GLN A 537 18.18 -56.40 -90.43
N LEU A 538 19.30 -56.01 -91.03
CA LEU A 538 20.11 -54.88 -90.56
C LEU A 538 19.32 -53.57 -90.59
N GLN A 539 18.54 -53.32 -91.65
CA GLN A 539 17.66 -52.15 -91.73
C GLN A 539 16.58 -52.16 -90.63
N GLN A 540 15.96 -53.30 -90.34
CA GLN A 540 14.96 -53.44 -89.28
C GLN A 540 15.58 -53.23 -87.88
N ARG A 541 16.77 -53.76 -87.63
CA ARG A 541 17.51 -53.52 -86.38
C ARG A 541 17.86 -52.04 -86.21
N ALA A 542 18.40 -51.41 -87.25
CA ALA A 542 18.70 -49.98 -87.24
C ALA A 542 17.44 -49.11 -87.03
N ALA A 543 16.31 -49.50 -87.60
CA ALA A 543 15.03 -48.80 -87.37
C ALA A 543 14.54 -48.95 -85.93
N ALA A 544 14.62 -50.15 -85.34
CA ALA A 544 14.25 -50.40 -83.95
C ALA A 544 15.16 -49.64 -82.97
N GLU A 545 16.47 -49.60 -83.23
CA GLU A 545 17.43 -48.80 -82.45
C GLU A 545 17.13 -47.30 -82.55
N ALA A 546 16.79 -46.80 -83.74
CA ALA A 546 16.39 -45.40 -83.92
C ALA A 546 15.09 -45.05 -83.18
N GLU A 547 14.11 -45.95 -83.13
CA GLU A 547 12.88 -45.77 -82.34
C GLU A 547 13.15 -45.81 -80.84
N ALA A 548 14.02 -46.71 -80.36
CA ALA A 548 14.44 -46.76 -78.97
C ALA A 548 15.16 -45.46 -78.55
N LEU A 549 16.07 -44.94 -79.38
CA LEU A 549 16.76 -43.67 -79.14
C LEU A 549 15.79 -42.48 -79.14
N ARG A 550 14.79 -42.47 -80.03
CA ARG A 550 13.72 -41.45 -80.01
C ARG A 550 12.89 -41.52 -78.74
N GLY A 551 12.59 -42.72 -78.24
CA GLY A 551 11.90 -42.92 -76.96
C GLY A 551 12.72 -42.41 -75.77
N GLN A 552 14.02 -42.71 -75.74
CA GLN A 552 14.94 -42.19 -74.71
C GLN A 552 15.04 -40.66 -74.75
N LEU A 553 15.12 -40.08 -75.95
CA LEU A 553 15.20 -38.63 -76.13
C LEU A 553 13.89 -37.93 -75.74
N ALA A 554 12.73 -38.55 -76.00
CA ALA A 554 11.43 -38.05 -75.52
C ALA A 554 11.35 -38.08 -73.98
N LYS A 555 11.83 -39.17 -73.35
CA LYS A 555 11.89 -39.28 -71.88
C LYS A 555 12.83 -38.25 -71.26
N ALA A 556 14.00 -38.01 -71.87
CA ALA A 556 14.94 -36.99 -71.44
C ALA A 556 14.34 -35.57 -71.54
N ARG A 557 13.61 -35.27 -72.63
CA ARG A 557 12.89 -33.99 -72.78
C ARG A 557 11.81 -33.78 -71.72
N LEU A 558 11.05 -34.84 -71.39
CA LEU A 558 10.03 -34.76 -70.35
C LEU A 558 10.65 -34.48 -68.96
N LEU A 559 11.78 -35.13 -68.65
CA LEU A 559 12.53 -34.86 -67.42
C LEU A 559 13.06 -33.42 -67.38
N GLN A 560 13.58 -32.92 -68.50
CA GLN A 560 14.01 -31.52 -68.61
C GLN A 560 12.85 -30.54 -68.40
N GLN A 561 11.67 -30.82 -68.96
CA GLN A 561 10.48 -29.98 -68.77
C GLN A 561 10.00 -29.99 -67.31
N ARG A 562 10.04 -31.16 -66.64
CA ARG A 562 9.71 -31.26 -65.21
C ARG A 562 10.69 -30.48 -64.35
N ALA A 563 12.00 -30.65 -64.58
CA ALA A 563 13.03 -29.91 -63.86
C ALA A 563 12.91 -28.38 -64.08
N ALA A 564 12.52 -27.94 -65.29
CA ALA A 564 12.28 -26.53 -65.56
C ALA A 564 11.03 -25.99 -64.83
N ALA A 565 9.96 -26.78 -64.75
CA ALA A 565 8.77 -26.41 -63.97
C ALA A 565 9.08 -26.34 -62.46
N GLU A 566 9.81 -27.32 -61.92
CA GLU A 566 10.29 -27.30 -60.53
C GLU A 566 11.18 -26.09 -60.24
N GLU A 567 12.04 -25.68 -61.19
CA GLU A 567 12.86 -24.47 -61.04
C GLU A 567 12.00 -23.19 -61.03
N GLU A 568 10.93 -23.13 -61.82
CA GLU A 568 9.99 -22.00 -61.80
C GLU A 568 9.19 -21.95 -60.48
N ASP A 569 8.72 -23.09 -59.97
CA ASP A 569 8.03 -23.18 -58.68
C ASP A 569 8.96 -22.78 -57.52
N LEU A 570 10.22 -23.23 -57.52
CA LEU A 570 11.20 -22.79 -56.51
C LEU A 570 11.50 -21.29 -56.59
N ARG A 571 11.46 -20.70 -57.78
CA ARG A 571 11.64 -19.24 -57.96
C ARG A 571 10.46 -18.45 -57.42
N THR A 572 9.23 -18.94 -57.59
CA THR A 572 8.03 -18.29 -57.02
C THR A 572 8.03 -18.39 -55.50
N GLU A 573 8.30 -19.57 -54.94
CA GLU A 573 8.44 -19.75 -53.48
C GLU A 573 9.54 -18.85 -52.89
N LEU A 574 10.69 -18.74 -53.56
CA LEU A 574 11.77 -17.83 -53.12
C LEU A 574 11.34 -16.35 -53.18
N ALA A 575 10.55 -15.96 -54.18
CA ALA A 575 10.02 -14.60 -54.29
C ALA A 575 9.02 -14.29 -53.17
N GLU A 576 8.13 -15.24 -52.85
CA GLU A 576 7.18 -15.12 -51.73
C GLU A 576 7.91 -15.04 -50.39
N ALA A 577 8.92 -15.89 -50.16
CA ALA A 577 9.75 -15.85 -48.96
C ALA A 577 10.45 -14.49 -48.78
N ARG A 578 10.96 -13.91 -49.87
CA ARG A 578 11.56 -12.56 -49.86
C ARG A 578 10.53 -11.47 -49.55
N GLN A 579 9.31 -11.57 -50.07
CA GLN A 579 8.23 -10.63 -49.75
C GLN A 579 7.85 -10.70 -48.27
N LEU A 580 7.74 -11.90 -47.70
CA LEU A 580 7.50 -12.10 -46.28
C LEU A 580 8.65 -11.54 -45.42
N GLN A 581 9.90 -11.77 -45.83
CA GLN A 581 11.07 -11.19 -45.15
C GLN A 581 11.04 -9.66 -45.16
N ASN A 582 10.71 -9.03 -46.30
CA ASN A 582 10.62 -7.57 -46.41
C ASN A 582 9.47 -7.02 -45.56
N ARG A 583 8.33 -7.70 -45.52
CA ARG A 583 7.20 -7.32 -44.67
C ARG A 583 7.57 -7.42 -43.18
N ALA A 584 8.19 -8.51 -42.76
CA ALA A 584 8.68 -8.67 -41.40
C ALA A 584 9.72 -7.59 -41.03
N ALA A 585 10.63 -7.25 -41.96
CA ALA A 585 11.59 -6.17 -41.75
C ALA A 585 10.88 -4.81 -41.55
N ALA A 586 9.89 -4.48 -42.39
CA ALA A 586 9.10 -3.25 -42.26
C ALA A 586 8.31 -3.21 -40.94
N GLU A 587 7.74 -4.34 -40.50
CA GLU A 587 7.07 -4.46 -39.21
C GLU A 587 8.06 -4.23 -38.05
N THR A 588 9.28 -4.78 -38.12
CA THR A 588 10.31 -4.51 -37.09
C THR A 588 10.80 -3.06 -37.08
N GLU A 589 10.85 -2.40 -38.23
CA GLU A 589 11.16 -0.97 -38.30
C GLU A 589 10.03 -0.11 -37.73
N GLY A 590 8.77 -0.46 -38.01
CA GLY A 590 7.60 0.16 -37.39
C GLY A 590 7.62 0.04 -35.87
N LEU A 591 7.84 -1.17 -35.33
CA LEU A 591 7.96 -1.40 -33.89
C LEU A 591 9.14 -0.64 -33.26
N ARG A 592 10.26 -0.49 -33.98
CA ARG A 592 11.39 0.32 -33.50
C ARG A 592 11.05 1.81 -33.45
N ALA A 593 10.29 2.32 -34.42
CA ALA A 593 9.82 3.70 -34.42
C ALA A 593 8.84 3.95 -33.26
N GLU A 594 7.85 3.07 -33.08
CA GLU A 594 6.91 3.13 -31.93
C GLU A 594 7.65 3.08 -30.59
N LEU A 595 8.67 2.22 -30.46
CA LEU A 595 9.51 2.15 -29.26
C LEU A 595 10.31 3.45 -29.03
N ALA A 596 10.78 4.10 -30.10
CA ALA A 596 11.49 5.37 -30.00
C ALA A 596 10.54 6.50 -29.56
N GLU A 597 9.33 6.56 -30.12
CA GLU A 597 8.28 7.50 -29.70
C GLU A 597 7.87 7.29 -28.24
N ALA A 598 7.67 6.03 -27.83
CA ALA A 598 7.37 5.69 -26.44
C ALA A 598 8.49 6.12 -25.48
N LYS A 599 9.77 5.94 -25.85
CA LYS A 599 10.92 6.42 -25.07
C LYS A 599 10.95 7.95 -24.98
N GLN A 600 10.61 8.65 -26.06
CA GLN A 600 10.55 10.11 -26.05
C GLN A 600 9.43 10.63 -25.14
N LEU A 601 8.24 10.03 -25.20
CA LEU A 601 7.13 10.34 -24.29
C LEU A 601 7.49 10.06 -22.82
N GLN A 602 8.19 8.95 -22.55
CA GLN A 602 8.70 8.63 -21.21
C GLN A 602 9.68 9.70 -20.70
N GLN A 603 10.60 10.17 -21.55
CA GLN A 603 11.55 11.23 -21.18
C GLN A 603 10.85 12.57 -20.93
N GLN A 604 9.82 12.91 -21.72
CA GLN A 604 9.01 14.11 -21.50
C GLN A 604 8.25 14.03 -20.16
N ALA A 605 7.58 12.90 -19.89
CA ALA A 605 6.89 12.70 -18.62
C ALA A 605 7.85 12.75 -17.42
N ALA A 606 9.06 12.21 -17.55
CA ALA A 606 10.09 12.29 -16.50
C ALA A 606 10.53 13.74 -16.23
N ALA A 607 10.75 14.54 -17.29
CA ALA A 607 11.10 15.95 -17.17
C ALA A 607 9.96 16.78 -16.53
N GLU A 608 8.71 16.51 -16.90
CA GLU A 608 7.54 17.14 -16.27
C GLU A 608 7.42 16.78 -14.79
N ALA A 609 7.66 15.51 -14.42
CA ALA A 609 7.66 15.08 -13.03
C ALA A 609 8.78 15.75 -12.20
N GLU A 610 9.97 15.93 -12.77
CA GLU A 610 11.05 16.69 -12.12
C GLU A 610 10.69 18.17 -11.94
N ALA A 611 10.06 18.79 -12.94
CA ALA A 611 9.59 20.18 -12.84
C ALA A 611 8.52 20.35 -11.74
N LEU A 612 7.54 19.43 -11.66
CA LEU A 612 6.51 19.43 -10.61
C LEU A 612 7.11 19.20 -9.22
N ARG A 613 8.12 18.32 -9.09
CA ARG A 613 8.85 18.14 -7.82
C ARG A 613 9.59 19.41 -7.41
N GLY A 614 10.19 20.13 -8.37
CA GLY A 614 10.80 21.43 -8.13
C GLY A 614 9.79 22.46 -7.61
N GLN A 615 8.63 22.59 -8.27
CA GLN A 615 7.55 23.48 -7.84
C GLN A 615 7.03 23.13 -6.43
N LEU A 616 6.87 21.84 -6.13
CA LEU A 616 6.43 21.39 -4.81
C LEU A 616 7.46 21.68 -3.72
N ALA A 617 8.76 21.56 -4.02
CA ALA A 617 9.83 21.92 -3.10
C ALA A 617 9.85 23.44 -2.82
N GLU A 618 9.65 24.28 -3.84
CA GLU A 618 9.54 25.72 -3.68
C GLU A 618 8.30 26.11 -2.86
N ALA A 619 7.14 25.50 -3.14
CA ALA A 619 5.92 25.69 -2.36
C ALA A 619 6.10 25.31 -0.88
N ARG A 620 6.81 24.20 -0.59
CA ARG A 620 7.15 23.79 0.78
C ARG A 620 8.06 24.81 1.47
N LEU A 621 9.05 25.36 0.77
CA LEU A 621 9.93 26.40 1.32
C LEU A 621 9.13 27.67 1.66
N LEU A 622 8.23 28.09 0.78
CA LEU A 622 7.34 29.23 1.02
C LEU A 622 6.41 28.98 2.22
N GLN A 623 5.86 27.77 2.34
CA GLN A 623 5.05 27.38 3.49
C GLN A 623 5.85 27.41 4.80
N GLN A 624 7.10 26.92 4.79
CA GLN A 624 7.99 26.98 5.96
C GLN A 624 8.32 28.43 6.36
N ARG A 625 8.59 29.31 5.38
CA ARG A 625 8.82 30.74 5.65
C ARG A 625 7.59 31.41 6.25
N ALA A 626 6.41 31.18 5.66
CA ALA A 626 5.16 31.72 6.19
C ALA A 626 4.87 31.21 7.61
N ALA A 627 5.16 29.94 7.90
CA ALA A 627 5.01 29.39 9.25
C ALA A 627 5.95 30.06 10.26
N ALA A 628 7.20 30.32 9.88
CA ALA A 628 8.15 31.04 10.72
C ALA A 628 7.69 32.49 10.98
N GLU A 629 7.22 33.21 9.96
CA GLU A 629 6.66 34.56 10.11
C GLU A 629 5.44 34.58 11.05
N VAL A 630 4.57 33.56 10.98
CA VAL A 630 3.41 33.45 11.89
C VAL A 630 3.85 33.22 13.33
N GLU A 631 4.88 32.41 13.57
CA GLU A 631 5.45 32.22 14.90
C GLU A 631 6.09 33.51 15.44
N ASP A 632 6.87 34.22 14.62
CA ASP A 632 7.44 35.52 14.99
C ASP A 632 6.34 36.52 15.38
N LEU A 633 5.28 36.65 14.56
CA LEU A 633 4.13 37.51 14.87
C LEU A 633 3.38 37.08 16.14
N ARG A 634 3.31 35.78 16.45
CA ARG A 634 2.73 35.30 17.72
C ARG A 634 3.58 35.72 18.91
N THR A 635 4.90 35.68 18.79
CA THR A 635 5.79 36.14 19.86
C THR A 635 5.67 37.65 20.07
N GLU A 636 5.68 38.45 19.01
CA GLU A 636 5.48 39.90 19.08
C GLU A 636 4.12 40.26 19.72
N LEU A 637 3.05 39.54 19.36
CA LEU A 637 1.74 39.74 19.96
C LEU A 637 1.71 39.38 21.45
N ALA A 638 2.42 38.33 21.85
CA ALA A 638 2.54 37.95 23.26
C ALA A 638 3.28 39.03 24.07
N GLU A 639 4.37 39.58 23.53
CA GLU A 639 5.10 40.70 24.14
C GLU A 639 4.24 41.96 24.26
N ALA A 640 3.50 42.31 23.19
CA ALA A 640 2.58 43.45 23.21
C ALA A 640 1.49 43.29 24.28
N ARG A 641 0.93 42.07 24.45
CA ARG A 641 -0.03 41.77 25.52
C ARG A 641 0.59 41.88 26.91
N GLN A 642 1.84 41.45 27.10
CA GLN A 642 2.56 41.61 28.37
C GLN A 642 2.75 43.09 28.71
N LEU A 643 3.15 43.91 27.75
CA LEU A 643 3.27 45.37 27.92
C LEU A 643 1.93 46.01 28.26
N GLN A 644 0.85 45.61 27.58
CA GLN A 644 -0.50 46.10 27.88
C GLN A 644 -0.93 45.74 29.31
N ASN A 645 -0.68 44.51 29.75
CA ASN A 645 -0.99 44.07 31.11
C ASN A 645 -0.19 44.84 32.16
N ARG A 646 1.10 45.11 31.88
CA ARG A 646 1.95 45.92 32.77
C ARG A 646 1.46 47.36 32.87
N ALA A 647 1.14 47.99 31.75
CA ALA A 647 0.55 49.33 31.74
C ALA A 647 -0.82 49.38 32.46
N ALA A 648 -1.65 48.34 32.31
CA ALA A 648 -2.91 48.21 33.04
C ALA A 648 -2.69 48.07 34.56
N ALA A 649 -1.66 47.33 34.99
CA ALA A 649 -1.30 47.21 36.39
C ALA A 649 -0.77 48.54 36.96
N GLU A 650 0.10 49.24 36.22
CA GLU A 650 0.62 50.57 36.59
C GLU A 650 -0.51 51.60 36.71
N THR A 651 -1.43 51.66 35.75
CA THR A 651 -2.60 52.56 35.83
C THR A 651 -3.53 52.22 36.99
N LYS A 652 -3.67 50.93 37.35
CA LYS A 652 -4.40 50.51 38.55
C LYS A 652 -3.70 50.98 39.82
N GLY A 653 -2.37 50.83 39.90
CA GLY A 653 -1.54 51.32 41.00
C GLY A 653 -1.62 52.85 41.18
N LEU A 654 -1.50 53.60 40.09
CA LEU A 654 -1.64 55.06 40.12
C LEU A 654 -3.05 55.49 40.57
N ARG A 655 -4.10 54.74 40.21
CA ARG A 655 -5.46 55.03 40.69
C ARG A 655 -5.61 54.79 42.19
N THR A 656 -4.97 53.75 42.74
CA THR A 656 -5.00 53.49 44.19
C THR A 656 -4.20 54.56 44.94
N GLU A 657 -3.01 54.91 44.47
CA GLU A 657 -2.21 56.00 45.07
C GLU A 657 -2.95 57.35 45.02
N LEU A 658 -3.63 57.65 43.92
CA LEU A 658 -4.45 58.86 43.81
C LEU A 658 -5.64 58.85 44.77
N ALA A 659 -6.25 57.69 45.01
CA ALA A 659 -7.35 57.55 45.97
C ALA A 659 -6.85 57.76 47.41
N GLU A 660 -5.71 57.18 47.77
CA GLU A 660 -5.04 57.39 49.07
C GLU A 660 -4.66 58.86 49.27
N ALA A 661 -4.06 59.50 48.26
CA ALA A 661 -3.71 60.92 48.31
C ALA A 661 -4.95 61.82 48.49
N ARG A 662 -6.09 61.48 47.85
CA ARG A 662 -7.36 62.19 48.06
C ARG A 662 -7.88 62.02 49.47
N GLN A 663 -7.81 60.81 50.03
CA GLN A 663 -8.24 60.54 51.39
C GLN A 663 -7.39 61.30 52.42
N LEU A 664 -6.06 61.32 52.25
CA LEU A 664 -5.15 62.13 53.07
C LEU A 664 -5.44 63.63 52.95
N HIS A 665 -5.76 64.12 51.74
CA HIS A 665 -6.15 65.51 51.55
C HIS A 665 -7.46 65.84 52.27
N GLU A 666 -8.48 64.98 52.19
CA GLU A 666 -9.74 65.15 52.91
C GLU A 666 -9.54 65.17 54.44
N GLN A 667 -8.67 64.30 54.96
CA GLN A 667 -8.27 64.32 56.38
C GLN A 667 -7.61 65.64 56.76
N ALA A 668 -6.63 66.12 55.99
CA ALA A 668 -5.98 67.40 56.24
C ALA A 668 -6.97 68.59 56.16
N VAL A 669 -7.93 68.56 55.24
CA VAL A 669 -9.01 69.57 55.16
C VAL A 669 -9.91 69.51 56.40
N ALA A 670 -10.24 68.31 56.90
CA ALA A 670 -11.01 68.15 58.13
C ALA A 670 -10.25 68.66 59.35
N GLU A 671 -8.97 68.36 59.47
CA GLU A 671 -8.09 68.86 60.53
C GLU A 671 -7.98 70.39 60.50
N THR A 672 -7.73 70.98 59.32
CA THR A 672 -7.67 72.45 59.19
C THR A 672 -9.01 73.11 59.51
N LYS A 673 -10.14 72.48 59.18
CA LYS A 673 -11.47 72.94 59.61
C LYS A 673 -11.63 72.86 61.13
N GLY A 674 -11.19 71.77 61.76
CA GLY A 674 -11.16 71.58 63.22
C GLY A 674 -10.32 72.64 63.93
N LEU A 675 -9.11 72.90 63.43
CA LEU A 675 -8.22 73.95 63.94
C LEU A 675 -8.83 75.35 63.79
N ARG A 676 -9.55 75.63 62.69
CA ARG A 676 -10.27 76.90 62.52
C ARG A 676 -11.40 77.08 63.54
N THR A 677 -12.16 76.03 63.83
CA THR A 677 -13.18 76.07 64.90
C THR A 677 -12.55 76.30 66.27
N GLN A 678 -11.46 75.58 66.60
CA GLN A 678 -10.74 75.79 67.86
C GLN A 678 -10.19 77.22 67.98
N LEU A 679 -9.67 77.79 66.89
CA LEU A 679 -9.21 79.18 66.86
C LEU A 679 -10.37 80.18 67.07
N ALA A 680 -11.54 79.91 66.49
CA ALA A 680 -12.73 80.74 66.68
C ALA A 680 -13.24 80.70 68.12
N GLU A 681 -13.26 79.52 68.75
CA GLU A 681 -13.59 79.36 70.17
C GLU A 681 -12.60 80.09 71.08
N ALA A 682 -11.29 79.96 70.80
CA ALA A 682 -10.25 80.68 71.54
C ALA A 682 -10.40 82.20 71.43
N ARG A 683 -10.76 82.73 70.25
CA ARG A 683 -11.06 84.17 70.07
C ARG A 683 -12.28 84.60 70.88
N LEU A 684 -13.33 83.80 70.91
CA LEU A 684 -14.55 84.12 71.67
C LEU A 684 -14.28 84.10 73.18
N MET A 685 -13.43 83.19 73.67
CA MET A 685 -12.95 83.18 75.06
C MET A 685 -12.11 84.43 75.36
N GLN A 686 -11.26 84.86 74.43
CA GLN A 686 -10.49 86.10 74.56
C GLN A 686 -11.39 87.34 74.62
N GLU A 687 -12.44 87.41 73.78
CA GLU A 687 -13.42 88.50 73.80
C GLU A 687 -14.22 88.54 75.11
N ARG A 688 -14.63 87.38 75.65
CA ARG A 688 -15.28 87.29 76.97
C ARG A 688 -14.37 87.78 78.10
N ALA A 689 -13.12 87.33 78.13
CA ALA A 689 -12.15 87.79 79.12
C ALA A 689 -11.90 89.31 79.01
N ALA A 690 -11.89 89.86 77.79
CA ALA A 690 -11.79 91.31 77.58
C ALA A 690 -13.02 92.07 78.10
N ALA A 691 -14.23 91.52 77.89
CA ALA A 691 -15.48 92.10 78.40
C ALA A 691 -15.54 92.06 79.95
N GLU A 692 -15.12 90.96 80.57
CA GLU A 692 -15.00 90.86 82.03
C GLU A 692 -13.99 91.88 82.59
N ALA A 693 -12.83 92.04 81.94
CA ALA A 693 -11.86 93.05 82.32
C ALA A 693 -12.41 94.49 82.18
N GLN A 694 -13.28 94.75 81.20
CA GLN A 694 -13.98 96.02 81.07
C GLN A 694 -15.02 96.23 82.18
N GLY A 695 -15.77 95.17 82.55
CA GLY A 695 -16.69 95.19 83.68
C GLY A 695 -16.00 95.52 85.00
N LEU A 696 -14.89 94.83 85.30
CA LEU A 696 -14.08 95.10 86.49
C LEU A 696 -13.53 96.54 86.51
N ARG A 697 -13.12 97.09 85.35
CA ARG A 697 -12.70 98.50 85.25
C ARG A 697 -13.84 99.49 85.54
N ALA A 698 -15.06 99.18 85.11
CA ALA A 698 -16.24 100.01 85.39
C ALA A 698 -16.62 99.98 86.88
N GLU A 699 -16.56 98.82 87.53
CA GLU A 699 -16.78 98.68 88.97
C GLU A 699 -15.75 99.48 89.79
N VAL A 700 -14.47 99.42 89.41
CA VAL A 700 -13.41 100.24 90.04
C VAL A 700 -13.68 101.73 89.86
N ALA A 701 -14.19 102.15 88.70
CA ALA A 701 -14.56 103.55 88.46
C ALA A 701 -15.75 103.99 89.34
N GLN A 702 -16.74 103.13 89.53
CA GLN A 702 -17.87 103.39 90.45
C GLN A 702 -17.41 103.48 91.90
N ALA A 703 -16.51 102.59 92.35
CA ALA A 703 -15.93 102.65 93.69
C ALA A 703 -15.19 103.97 93.94
N ARG A 704 -14.44 104.47 92.94
CA ARG A 704 -13.80 105.80 92.99
C ARG A 704 -14.81 106.95 93.06
N GLN A 705 -15.93 106.87 92.34
CA GLN A 705 -16.99 107.87 92.43
C GLN A 705 -17.64 107.92 93.83
N LEU A 706 -17.88 106.77 94.46
CA LEU A 706 -18.41 106.71 95.82
C LEU A 706 -17.44 107.29 96.84
N GLN A 707 -16.13 107.02 96.68
CA GLN A 707 -15.08 107.63 97.50
C GLN A 707 -15.07 109.15 97.38
N ASN A 708 -15.21 109.69 96.16
CA ASN A 708 -15.29 111.14 95.94
C ASN A 708 -16.55 111.77 96.57
N ARG A 709 -17.71 111.08 96.56
CA ARG A 709 -18.92 111.58 97.24
C ARG A 709 -18.77 111.59 98.76
N ALA A 710 -18.07 110.61 99.33
CA ALA A 710 -17.77 110.58 100.76
C ALA A 710 -16.84 111.73 101.18
N ALA A 711 -15.87 112.10 100.33
CA ALA A 711 -14.99 113.25 100.57
C ALA A 711 -15.76 114.59 100.61
N VAL A 712 -16.68 114.81 99.66
CA VAL A 712 -17.52 116.02 99.62
C VAL A 712 -18.48 116.11 100.82
N ALA A 713 -18.99 114.97 101.30
CA ALA A 713 -19.82 114.92 102.51
C ALA A 713 -19.03 115.31 103.79
N ALA A 714 -17.74 114.96 103.86
CA ALA A 714 -16.87 115.35 104.97
C ALA A 714 -16.59 116.87 104.97
N GLU A 715 -16.44 117.49 103.79
CA GLU A 715 -16.28 118.94 103.66
C GLU A 715 -17.53 119.72 104.14
N GLY A 716 -18.73 119.21 103.87
CA GLY A 716 -19.99 119.80 104.32
C GLY A 716 -20.22 119.75 105.85
N LEU A 717 -19.63 118.77 106.55
CA LEU A 717 -19.68 118.70 108.01
C LEU A 717 -18.71 119.70 108.68
N HIS A 718 -17.61 120.06 108.00
CA HIS A 718 -16.67 121.05 108.51
C HIS A 718 -17.19 122.50 108.45
N THR A 719 -17.97 122.84 107.42
CA THR A 719 -18.59 124.17 107.31
C THR A 719 -19.70 124.38 108.35
N GLN A 720 -20.49 123.35 108.65
CA GLN A 720 -21.54 123.42 109.69
C GLN A 720 -20.97 123.62 111.11
N LEU A 721 -19.75 123.16 111.38
CA LEU A 721 -19.08 123.33 112.68
C LEU A 721 -18.52 124.75 112.89
N ALA A 722 -18.28 125.48 111.80
CA ALA A 722 -17.75 126.85 111.84
C ALA A 722 -18.83 127.90 112.19
N GLU A 723 -20.08 127.67 111.78
CA GLU A 723 -21.20 128.59 112.02
C GLU A 723 -21.69 128.58 113.49
N ALA A 724 -21.46 127.49 114.24
CA ALA A 724 -21.90 127.35 115.64
C ALA A 724 -21.05 128.11 116.69
N ARG A 725 -19.90 128.72 116.30
CA ARG A 725 -18.97 129.39 117.24
C ARG A 725 -19.20 130.90 117.45
N GLN A 726 -20.12 131.52 116.71
CA GLN A 726 -20.33 132.98 116.72
C GLN A 726 -20.96 133.60 117.99
N PRO A 727 -21.80 132.93 118.82
CA PRO A 727 -22.40 133.57 119.99
C PRO A 727 -21.56 133.52 121.30
N GLN A 728 -20.41 132.82 121.34
CA GLN A 728 -19.59 132.71 122.56
C GLN A 728 -18.57 133.84 122.76
N SER A 729 -18.26 134.67 121.75
CA SER A 729 -17.32 135.78 121.90
C SER A 729 -17.94 137.07 122.47
N ARG A 730 -19.28 137.23 122.42
CA ARG A 730 -19.98 138.42 122.96
C ARG A 730 -20.26 138.35 124.46
N ALA A 731 -20.40 137.16 125.04
CA ALA A 731 -20.61 136.98 126.49
C ALA A 731 -19.34 137.20 127.34
N ALA A 732 -18.15 137.25 126.72
CA ALA A 732 -16.88 137.48 127.40
C ALA A 732 -16.55 138.98 127.63
N ALA A 733 -17.17 139.91 126.90
CA ALA A 733 -16.92 141.34 127.04
C ALA A 733 -17.76 142.04 128.13
N GLU A 734 -18.91 141.45 128.52
CA GLU A 734 -19.81 142.02 129.53
C GLU A 734 -19.45 141.62 130.97
N ALA A 735 -18.58 140.62 131.15
CA ALA A 735 -18.07 140.20 132.47
C ALA A 735 -16.86 141.01 132.97
N GLU A 736 -16.26 141.84 132.11
CA GLU A 736 -15.12 142.72 132.45
C GLU A 736 -15.58 144.09 132.99
N GLY A 737 -16.90 144.35 132.99
CA GLY A 737 -17.53 145.56 133.56
C GLY A 737 -17.82 145.53 135.07
N LEU A 738 -17.53 144.46 135.81
CA LEU A 738 -17.92 144.35 137.23
C LEU A 738 -16.76 143.95 138.18
N ARG A 739 -15.51 143.92 137.69
CA ARG A 739 -14.32 143.58 138.50
C ARG A 739 -13.41 144.74 138.90
N THR A 740 -13.62 145.95 138.37
CA THR A 740 -12.80 147.13 138.71
C THR A 740 -13.50 148.13 139.65
N GLU A 741 -14.82 148.02 139.86
CA GLU A 741 -15.59 148.82 140.84
C GLU A 741 -15.57 148.24 142.28
N LEU A 742 -14.86 147.13 142.52
CA LEU A 742 -14.70 146.51 143.86
C LEU A 742 -13.23 146.38 144.30
N THR A 743 -12.38 147.21 143.71
CA THR A 743 -11.14 147.71 144.31
C THR A 743 -11.32 149.14 144.82
N GLU A 744 -12.52 149.49 145.27
CA GLU A 744 -12.79 150.59 146.18
C GLU A 744 -12.90 150.03 147.62
N ALA A 745 -12.43 150.80 148.60
CA ALA A 745 -12.58 150.59 150.06
C ALA A 745 -11.58 149.67 150.78
N GLY A 746 -10.27 149.86 150.55
CA GLY A 746 -9.24 149.02 151.16
C GLY A 746 -8.02 149.67 151.83
N GLN A 747 -7.75 150.98 151.74
CA GLN A 747 -6.83 151.68 152.68
C GLN A 747 -6.73 153.19 152.41
N VAL A 748 -7.45 153.94 153.25
CA VAL A 748 -7.17 155.33 153.62
C VAL A 748 -6.29 155.26 154.87
N GLN A 749 -5.07 155.80 154.76
CA GLN A 749 -3.96 155.95 155.73
C GLN A 749 -2.70 155.37 155.06
N ASP A 750 -1.67 156.12 154.71
CA ASP A 750 -1.13 157.25 155.44
C ASP A 750 -0.57 158.38 154.56
N ARG A 751 -0.63 159.54 155.21
CA ARG A 751 -0.33 160.87 154.71
C ARG A 751 1.15 161.06 154.41
N ALA A 752 1.37 161.82 153.34
CA ALA A 752 2.45 162.80 153.15
C ALA A 752 3.92 162.31 153.14
N ALA A 753 4.51 162.41 151.94
CA ALA A 753 5.81 163.04 151.63
C ALA A 753 7.11 162.23 151.86
N PRO A 754 8.22 162.62 151.20
CA PRO A 754 8.41 162.89 149.76
C PRO A 754 9.73 162.31 149.21
N GLU A 755 9.84 162.24 147.87
CA GLU A 755 11.09 162.01 147.12
C GLU A 755 11.89 160.74 147.43
N SER A 756 12.72 160.41 146.45
CA SER A 756 13.82 159.45 146.48
C SER A 756 14.38 159.18 147.86
N GLU A 757 14.65 157.91 148.11
CA GLU A 757 16.03 157.47 148.17
C GLU A 757 15.98 155.96 147.95
N GLU A 758 16.33 155.46 146.77
CA GLU A 758 17.69 155.58 146.28
C GLU A 758 18.64 155.43 147.46
N LEU A 759 18.83 154.21 147.92
CA LEU A 759 20.10 153.55 147.82
C LEU A 759 19.82 152.15 148.39
N ARG A 760 19.67 151.18 147.51
CA ARG A 760 20.79 150.58 146.77
C ARG A 760 21.71 149.85 147.73
N LEU A 761 22.21 148.75 147.19
CA LEU A 761 23.30 147.97 147.75
C LEU A 761 22.79 147.25 148.98
N GLU A 762 22.83 145.95 149.03
CA GLU A 762 23.70 144.99 148.39
C GLU A 762 23.22 143.67 149.01
N LEU A 763 23.77 142.57 148.51
CA LEU A 763 24.12 141.47 149.39
C LEU A 763 23.07 141.04 150.43
N THR A 764 22.27 140.05 150.09
CA THR A 764 22.71 138.65 150.03
C THR A 764 22.02 137.93 151.16
N GLU A 765 21.90 136.64 150.88
CA GLU A 765 22.13 135.62 151.89
C GLU A 765 20.98 135.42 152.88
N ALA A 766 20.53 134.19 153.06
CA ALA A 766 21.06 132.94 152.56
C ALA A 766 19.93 131.93 152.83
N GLU A 767 19.66 131.03 151.89
CA GLU A 767 20.20 129.66 151.99
C GLU A 767 19.45 128.90 153.08
N GLU A 768 18.74 127.83 152.78
CA GLU A 768 19.27 126.52 152.36
C GLU A 768 18.08 125.57 152.62
N GLN A 769 17.88 124.40 152.04
CA GLN A 769 18.71 123.45 151.33
C GLN A 769 17.75 122.34 150.85
N GLN A 770 18.21 121.55 149.88
CA GLN A 770 17.87 120.13 149.65
C GLN A 770 16.45 119.81 149.13
N GLU A 771 16.30 119.41 147.86
CA GLU A 771 16.63 118.08 147.30
C GLU A 771 15.67 116.96 147.73
N PRO A 772 15.59 115.85 146.97
CA PRO A 772 15.93 115.64 145.55
C PRO A 772 14.73 114.95 144.85
N GLY A 773 14.72 114.54 143.60
CA GLY A 773 15.72 114.36 142.56
C GLY A 773 14.96 113.90 141.31
N ALA A 774 15.34 114.37 140.14
CA ALA A 774 16.40 113.76 139.35
C ALA A 774 15.87 112.52 138.58
N LEU A 775 15.75 112.66 137.26
CA LEU A 775 16.71 112.12 136.29
C LEU A 775 16.38 110.66 135.93
N GLN A 776 15.91 110.42 134.70
CA GLN A 776 16.79 109.94 133.61
C GLN A 776 17.08 108.41 133.75
N PRO A 777 17.80 107.75 132.83
CA PRO A 777 17.28 107.32 131.53
C PRO A 777 17.75 105.88 131.21
N LEU A 778 17.79 105.56 129.92
CA LEU A 778 18.71 104.62 129.27
C LEU A 778 18.39 103.12 129.35
N ARG A 779 18.36 102.59 128.13
CA ARG A 779 19.10 101.39 127.68
C ARG A 779 18.76 100.10 128.40
N THR A 780 18.36 99.09 127.64
CA THR A 780 19.26 98.21 126.86
C THR A 780 18.33 97.14 126.28
N ALA A 781 18.55 96.44 125.18
CA ALA A 781 19.59 96.26 124.18
C ALA A 781 18.82 95.67 122.97
N ALA A 782 19.06 96.04 121.71
CA ALA A 782 20.18 95.60 120.87
C ALA A 782 20.19 94.06 120.60
N PRO A 783 20.78 93.59 119.48
CA PRO A 783 20.11 93.01 118.30
C PRO A 783 20.57 91.53 118.10
N PRO A 784 20.65 90.86 116.91
CA PRO A 784 21.27 91.24 115.60
C PRO A 784 20.33 90.90 114.39
N THR A 785 20.50 91.37 113.14
CA THR A 785 21.52 91.09 112.09
C THR A 785 21.85 89.61 111.79
N GLN A 786 21.74 89.29 110.49
CA GLN A 786 22.49 88.33 109.66
C GLN A 786 23.25 87.16 110.32
N ALA A 787 23.09 85.95 109.76
CA ALA A 787 24.17 85.16 109.12
C ALA A 787 23.84 83.65 109.11
N GLY A 788 24.34 82.97 108.08
CA GLY A 788 24.38 81.51 107.94
C GLY A 788 23.31 81.01 106.97
N GLY A 789 23.61 80.45 105.82
CA GLY A 789 24.86 79.91 105.32
C GLY A 789 24.55 78.64 104.53
N GLN A 790 25.26 78.46 103.42
CA GLN A 790 25.60 77.17 102.80
C GLN A 790 24.42 76.43 102.16
N SER A 791 24.29 76.42 100.82
CA SER A 791 25.18 75.72 99.88
C SER A 791 25.59 74.34 100.37
N CYS A 792 25.22 73.29 99.64
CA CYS A 792 26.19 72.42 98.98
C CYS A 792 25.49 71.19 98.42
N PHE A 793 25.86 70.92 97.17
CA PHE A 793 25.98 69.58 96.61
C PHE A 793 24.67 68.80 96.41
N SER A 794 24.46 68.10 95.31
CA SER A 794 25.21 67.83 94.09
C SER A 794 24.45 66.70 93.40
N GLN A 795 24.59 66.61 92.08
CA GLN A 795 24.87 65.38 91.32
C GLN A 795 24.02 64.13 91.65
N ALA A 796 23.46 63.40 90.70
CA ALA A 796 24.08 62.99 89.45
C ALA A 796 22.97 62.40 88.57
N ALA A 797 23.03 62.66 87.26
CA ALA A 797 23.43 61.67 86.25
C ALA A 797 22.32 60.63 85.99
N ALA A 798 21.62 60.76 84.87
CA ALA A 798 21.97 60.16 83.58
C ALA A 798 21.13 58.88 83.38
N GLY A 799 20.59 58.58 82.21
CA GLY A 799 20.89 59.12 80.91
C GLY A 799 19.84 58.82 79.85
N THR A 800 20.24 59.21 78.66
CA THR A 800 19.55 59.31 77.37
C THR A 800 19.39 58.01 76.59
N ARG A 801 18.53 58.10 75.56
CA ARG A 801 18.22 57.23 74.40
C ARG A 801 16.99 56.33 74.65
N GLY A 802 15.97 56.29 73.80
CA GLY A 802 15.72 56.91 72.50
C GLY A 802 14.59 56.14 71.80
N ALA A 803 13.74 56.88 71.09
CA ALA A 803 12.92 56.51 69.92
C ALA A 803 11.79 55.46 69.97
N ALA A 804 10.64 55.94 69.47
CA ALA A 804 9.71 55.35 68.50
C ALA A 804 8.52 54.47 68.96
N ASP A 805 7.33 55.00 68.60
CA ASP A 805 6.10 54.37 68.08
C ASP A 805 5.49 53.19 68.86
N GLY A 806 4.17 53.04 68.99
CA GLY A 806 3.00 53.60 68.34
C GLY A 806 1.88 52.60 68.67
N ARG A 807 0.82 53.07 69.33
CA ARG A 807 -0.30 52.33 69.95
C ARG A 807 -1.50 53.28 69.77
N SER A 808 -2.75 52.91 69.50
CA SER A 808 -3.52 51.66 69.54
C SER A 808 -4.85 51.91 68.78
N GLN A 809 -5.69 50.89 68.55
CA GLN A 809 -7.03 50.66 69.15
C GLN A 809 -8.02 50.40 67.97
N GLU A 810 -9.07 49.58 67.99
CA GLU A 810 -9.94 49.05 69.06
C GLU A 810 -10.91 47.95 68.53
N LEU A 811 -11.03 46.81 69.27
CA LEU A 811 -12.23 46.13 69.82
C LEU A 811 -13.53 45.90 68.97
N ALA A 812 -13.95 44.63 68.73
CA ALA A 812 -15.01 43.82 69.43
C ALA A 812 -16.45 44.04 68.84
N SER A 813 -17.42 43.11 68.70
CA SER A 813 -17.66 41.70 69.07
C SER A 813 -18.90 41.11 68.34
N ALA A 814 -18.88 39.79 68.05
CA ALA A 814 -19.90 38.72 68.18
C ALA A 814 -21.38 38.78 67.65
N ALA A 815 -21.73 37.70 66.90
CA ALA A 815 -22.83 36.72 67.09
C ALA A 815 -24.05 36.64 66.11
N ALA A 816 -24.34 35.37 65.76
CA ALA A 816 -25.63 34.71 65.46
C ALA A 816 -26.15 34.50 64.00
N ALA A 817 -26.08 33.23 63.57
CA ALA A 817 -27.13 32.32 63.06
C ALA A 817 -28.08 32.65 61.86
N MET A 818 -28.11 31.64 60.97
CA MET A 818 -29.25 31.01 60.25
C MET A 818 -29.86 31.63 58.98
N MET A 819 -30.03 30.71 58.01
CA MET A 819 -31.24 30.45 57.18
C MET A 819 -31.32 30.94 55.72
N LEU A 820 -31.64 29.95 54.86
CA LEU A 820 -32.51 29.93 53.66
C LEU A 820 -31.87 29.81 52.26
N LEU A 821 -31.98 28.56 51.76
CA LEU A 821 -32.71 28.11 50.55
C LEU A 821 -32.36 28.65 49.15
N GLY A 822 -32.26 27.67 48.24
CA GLY A 822 -32.76 27.77 46.86
C GLY A 822 -31.80 27.14 45.85
N SER A 823 -31.86 25.82 45.58
CA SER A 823 -32.81 25.14 44.65
C SER A 823 -32.71 25.72 43.23
N ARG A 824 -32.70 24.97 42.12
CA ARG A 824 -33.10 23.61 41.69
C ARG A 824 -32.78 23.61 40.18
N SER A 825 -32.68 22.55 39.38
CA SER A 825 -33.23 21.18 39.32
C SER A 825 -32.60 20.56 38.05
N GLY A 826 -32.49 19.26 37.82
CA GLY A 826 -32.92 18.01 38.46
C GLY A 826 -32.35 16.88 37.57
N GLY A 827 -31.83 15.78 38.13
CA GLY A 827 -32.59 14.57 38.52
C GLY A 827 -32.61 13.63 37.32
N ASP A 828 -32.40 12.32 37.36
CA ASP A 828 -32.29 11.22 38.34
C ASP A 828 -31.81 10.02 37.46
N ALA A 829 -31.27 8.87 37.87
CA ALA A 829 -31.11 8.20 39.15
C ALA A 829 -30.03 7.09 39.05
N ALA A 830 -29.59 6.67 40.22
CA ALA A 830 -28.75 5.52 40.61
C ALA A 830 -28.97 4.21 39.81
N THR A 831 -27.98 3.32 39.70
CA THR A 831 -27.71 2.31 40.75
C THR A 831 -26.35 1.59 40.57
N ARG A 832 -25.87 1.09 41.71
CA ARG A 832 -24.58 0.47 42.03
C ARG A 832 -24.39 -0.94 41.41
N SER A 833 -23.13 -1.29 41.11
CA SER A 833 -22.42 -2.49 41.60
C SER A 833 -21.01 -2.50 40.96
N HIS A 834 -19.95 -2.15 41.70
CA HIS A 834 -19.06 -3.01 42.50
C HIS A 834 -18.18 -3.99 41.70
N THR A 835 -16.85 -3.74 41.80
CA THR A 835 -15.70 -4.67 41.90
C THR A 835 -15.36 -5.51 40.67
N SER A 836 -14.16 -5.45 40.08
CA SER A 836 -12.88 -5.82 40.68
C SER A 836 -11.69 -5.14 39.98
N ALA A 837 -10.71 -4.74 40.79
CA ALA A 837 -9.40 -4.20 40.41
C ALA A 837 -8.37 -5.33 40.16
N PRO A 838 -7.13 -5.00 39.71
CA PRO A 838 -6.16 -5.92 39.11
C PRO A 838 -5.09 -6.41 40.09
N ASP A 839 -4.41 -7.51 39.76
CA ASP A 839 -3.16 -7.91 40.42
C ASP A 839 -1.96 -7.71 39.48
N LEU A 840 -1.13 -6.75 39.88
CA LEU A 840 0.28 -6.59 39.54
C LEU A 840 1.09 -7.13 40.73
N LEU A 841 2.24 -7.76 40.45
CA LEU A 841 3.45 -7.95 41.28
C LEU A 841 4.23 -9.07 40.55
N TRP A 842 5.35 -8.87 39.85
CA TRP A 842 6.58 -8.10 40.13
C TRP A 842 7.23 -7.56 38.86
#